data_AF-A0A4Y9YQK2-F1
#
_entry.id   AF-A0A4Y9YQK2-F1
#
_cell.length_a   1.000
_cell.length_b   1.000
_cell.length_c   1.000
_cell.angle_alpha   90.00
_cell.angle_beta   90.00
_cell.angle_gamma   90.00
#
_symmetry.space_group_name_H-M   'P 1'
#
loop_
_entity.id
_entity.type
_entity.pdbx_description
1 polymer ?
#
loop_
_entity_poly.entity_id
_entity_poly.type
_entity_poly.pdbx_seq_one_letter_code
_entity_poly.pdbx_strand_id
1 'polypeptide(L)'
;MSIRDSSVVVLDTSRTSIRAGLGLHDLLRTPAVEVLARVGLPRSLLNGANGNAQSGPSTSKAANGTTVPNAKVTDYLVGAQLDEALAAGQDIVEYWPFAEADIVDWTQAEALWKHVLFTQLHLRRTQMESAVLLSIPPCLSRDTYERLCQMFFERFNVAGFGILDRPVAQFYTAVNANSGLSGVVVDIDRDYTDIAPIYDGFLLGGARMSVMVGMEDCKKYLAGLLRGNQSIMSALLEPVEGENPLDEADQQAALEGLAQLLWSEGHVKDPTADGDINIAAIVVAGKEKAVIEKGMKNKAARANAAEQARAKEVEARDLIESVKGKEREKEGAPALSLQAAVAEAVARTELDQRQYIWQGLFVTGLITNHVKGLGAALQIRLTSLIPLNVDPQHNEVQPRAIRTLKIPDYFAEYRDKGDGLASFLGTSIVAKITFNESAGKNYVSKSDYAAVLTAAALYSSGAVAATSYSLVKEYAGASFFDGWVFYDFYDNTTSGDINYVSQANATAEKLAYVDNNGAAIIKVDNTTFVPWNQKRDSVRVTTADYFDLGSVLIMDATHIPYGCGIWPSFWTKGESWPAGGEIDIVEAINSMTDNQYALHSNEGCSASSSASFSGSIGVTDCNSTAGCQFSETKANSYGPGFSAAGGGVYATLFDTSGVAIWFWSRNDVPSSISATATTVDISDWGTPSANYSSTACNFNEFFAPQQIVLDITMCGTWAGVPSIYGSQCPITGASQANATSCYMQNVYNNGNQTALATAYFEINYIRAFNANGTILSSSGATTSVNPTSAAASGTASVSGSSASSTGSSGNSSGAGAMVMSGAAKAWALATGVGALFAWTLM
;
A
#
# COMPACT_ATOMS: atom_id res chain seq x y z
N MET A 1 -16.03 2.80 28.96
CA MET A 1 -15.16 3.02 30.14
C MET A 1 -14.04 3.93 29.67
N SER A 2 -13.83 5.08 30.29
CA SER A 2 -12.75 5.99 29.90
C SER A 2 -11.40 5.35 30.27
N ILE A 3 -10.48 5.29 29.30
CA ILE A 3 -9.12 4.78 29.51
C ILE A 3 -8.38 5.83 30.34
N ARG A 4 -7.72 5.40 31.42
CA ARG A 4 -6.92 6.32 32.25
C ARG A 4 -5.57 6.53 31.61
N ASP A 5 -5.12 7.77 31.51
CA ASP A 5 -3.78 8.12 31.01
C ASP A 5 -2.67 7.29 31.66
N SER A 6 -2.75 7.03 32.97
CA SER A 6 -1.78 6.22 33.72
C SER A 6 -1.71 4.74 33.31
N SER A 7 -2.69 4.25 32.55
CA SER A 7 -2.80 2.86 32.12
C SER A 7 -2.44 2.65 30.64
N VAL A 8 -2.29 3.72 29.86
CA VAL A 8 -1.96 3.62 28.43
C VAL A 8 -0.53 3.15 28.26
N VAL A 9 -0.31 2.23 27.32
CA VAL A 9 1.00 1.76 26.90
C VAL A 9 1.31 2.33 25.53
N VAL A 10 2.45 2.99 25.43
CA VAL A 10 3.04 3.40 24.15
C VAL A 10 4.05 2.33 23.78
N LEU A 11 3.90 1.74 22.60
CA LEU A 11 4.77 0.67 22.11
C LEU A 11 5.29 1.04 20.72
N ASP A 12 6.60 1.21 20.59
CA ASP A 12 7.26 1.60 19.34
C ASP A 12 8.16 0.47 18.87
N THR A 13 7.79 -0.21 17.78
CA THR A 13 8.54 -1.33 17.19
C THR A 13 9.18 -0.87 15.89
N SER A 14 10.52 -0.79 15.82
CA SER A 14 11.29 -0.52 14.60
C SER A 14 11.79 -1.82 13.99
N ARG A 15 12.56 -1.75 12.89
CA ARG A 15 13.24 -2.92 12.32
C ARG A 15 14.19 -3.60 13.30
N THR A 16 14.76 -2.83 14.23
CA THR A 16 15.91 -3.24 15.05
C THR A 16 15.70 -3.03 16.55
N SER A 17 14.69 -2.26 16.96
CA SER A 17 14.47 -1.87 18.36
C SER A 17 12.99 -1.88 18.73
N ILE A 18 12.69 -2.21 19.98
CA ILE A 18 11.35 -2.04 20.58
C ILE A 18 11.50 -1.13 21.80
N ARG A 19 10.74 -0.04 21.80
CA ARG A 19 10.68 0.91 22.91
C ARG A 19 9.29 0.91 23.50
N ALA A 20 9.18 0.99 24.81
CA ALA A 20 7.88 1.03 25.48
C ALA A 20 7.85 1.93 26.70
N GLY A 21 6.67 2.45 27.01
CA GLY A 21 6.39 3.21 28.23
C GLY A 21 4.96 2.97 28.70
N LEU A 22 4.77 3.06 30.01
CA LEU A 22 3.46 2.96 30.66
C LEU A 22 3.11 4.31 31.28
N GLY A 23 1.95 4.82 30.91
CA GLY A 23 1.40 6.08 31.39
C GLY A 23 1.66 7.25 30.43
N LEU A 24 0.61 8.02 30.16
CA LEU A 24 0.71 9.34 29.51
C LEU A 24 0.79 10.41 30.59
N HIS A 25 1.97 10.95 30.80
CA HIS A 25 2.19 12.00 31.80
C HIS A 25 1.92 13.40 31.22
N ASP A 26 1.75 14.40 32.07
CA ASP A 26 1.61 15.81 31.65
C ASP A 26 2.83 16.26 30.84
N LEU A 27 4.02 15.88 31.32
CA LEU A 27 5.27 15.94 30.58
C LEU A 27 5.53 14.56 29.95
N LEU A 28 5.46 14.48 28.62
CA LEU A 28 5.76 13.24 27.89
C LEU A 28 7.19 12.81 28.19
N ARG A 29 7.35 11.55 28.63
CA ARG A 29 8.63 10.97 29.05
C ARG A 29 9.22 10.11 27.95
N THR A 30 10.53 10.03 27.92
CA THR A 30 11.25 9.08 27.07
C THR A 30 10.90 7.63 27.44
N PRO A 31 11.14 6.64 26.56
CA PRO A 31 10.80 5.24 26.84
C PRO A 31 11.38 4.75 28.17
N ALA A 32 10.59 3.95 28.90
CA ALA A 32 11.03 3.27 30.11
C ALA A 32 11.77 1.96 29.79
N VAL A 33 11.46 1.37 28.64
CA VAL A 33 12.03 0.11 28.15
C VAL A 33 12.57 0.36 26.74
N GLU A 34 13.76 -0.14 26.48
CA GLU A 34 14.35 -0.20 25.14
C GLU A 34 15.09 -1.53 25.02
N VAL A 35 14.69 -2.36 24.05
CA VAL A 35 15.31 -3.65 23.77
C VAL A 35 15.58 -3.77 22.28
N LEU A 36 16.59 -4.55 21.89
CA LEU A 36 16.77 -4.91 20.48
C LEU A 36 15.63 -5.82 20.03
N ALA A 37 15.15 -5.59 18.82
CA ALA A 37 14.07 -6.36 18.22
C ALA A 37 14.58 -7.69 17.62
N ARG A 38 15.34 -8.43 18.43
CA ARG A 38 15.96 -9.72 18.08
C ARG A 38 15.66 -10.79 19.11
N VAL A 39 15.54 -12.03 18.64
CA VAL A 39 15.40 -13.21 19.48
C VAL A 39 16.52 -14.18 19.21
N GLY A 40 16.89 -14.98 20.20
CA GLY A 40 17.83 -16.09 20.03
C GLY A 40 17.15 -17.42 20.26
N LEU A 41 17.50 -18.42 19.45
CA LEU A 41 17.07 -19.80 19.64
C LEU A 41 18.32 -20.70 19.78
N PRO A 42 18.44 -21.48 20.86
CA PRO A 42 19.51 -22.47 20.98
C PRO A 42 19.49 -23.46 19.81
N ARG A 43 20.63 -23.66 19.14
CA ARG A 43 20.71 -24.52 17.94
C ARG A 43 20.38 -25.99 18.24
N SER A 44 20.51 -26.43 19.49
CA SER A 44 20.08 -27.75 19.94
C SER A 44 18.59 -28.03 19.70
N LEU A 45 17.74 -27.00 19.71
CA LEU A 45 16.30 -27.11 19.45
C LEU A 45 15.97 -27.21 17.96
N LEU A 46 16.89 -26.81 17.07
CA LEU A 46 16.73 -26.94 15.62
C LEU A 46 16.96 -28.37 15.13
N ASN A 47 17.85 -29.12 15.79
CA ASN A 47 18.25 -30.48 15.39
C ASN A 47 17.22 -31.59 15.72
N GLY A 48 16.07 -31.24 16.31
CA GLY A 48 14.95 -32.17 16.55
C GLY A 48 14.12 -32.47 15.29
N ALA A 49 14.31 -31.71 14.20
CA ALA A 49 13.64 -31.91 12.91
C ALA A 49 14.68 -32.33 11.85
N ASN A 50 14.77 -33.63 11.58
CA ASN A 50 15.62 -34.28 10.58
C ASN A 50 17.15 -34.06 10.70
N GLY A 51 17.84 -35.10 11.17
CA GLY A 51 19.29 -35.16 11.21
C GLY A 51 19.93 -35.16 9.81
N ASN A 52 20.60 -34.06 9.47
CA ASN A 52 21.92 -34.02 8.83
C ASN A 52 22.26 -32.57 8.48
N ALA A 53 22.96 -31.88 9.37
CA ALA A 53 23.72 -30.68 9.02
C ALA A 53 25.08 -30.75 9.74
N GLN A 54 26.15 -30.80 8.94
CA GLN A 54 27.54 -30.90 9.37
C GLN A 54 27.92 -29.78 10.34
N SER A 55 28.62 -30.18 11.40
CA SER A 55 29.34 -29.32 12.35
C SER A 55 30.45 -28.53 11.65
N GLY A 56 30.32 -27.21 11.59
CA GLY A 56 31.38 -26.26 11.26
C GLY A 56 31.37 -25.10 12.27
N PRO A 57 32.52 -24.47 12.58
CA PRO A 57 32.60 -23.47 13.62
C PRO A 57 31.87 -22.16 13.26
N SER A 58 31.32 -21.53 14.30
CA SER A 58 30.49 -20.32 14.29
C SER A 58 31.03 -19.17 13.43
N THR A 59 30.16 -18.64 12.58
CA THR A 59 30.14 -17.21 12.25
C THR A 59 28.71 -16.72 12.44
N SER A 60 28.58 -15.57 13.10
CA SER A 60 27.37 -14.83 13.43
C SER A 60 26.66 -14.31 12.17
N LYS A 61 26.08 -15.23 11.39
CA LYS A 61 25.15 -14.89 10.31
C LYS A 61 23.74 -14.96 10.86
N ALA A 62 23.13 -13.79 11.08
CA ALA A 62 21.70 -13.65 11.32
C ALA A 62 20.92 -14.40 10.23
N ALA A 63 20.03 -15.30 10.63
CA ALA A 63 19.14 -15.96 9.70
C ALA A 63 17.97 -15.01 9.41
N ASN A 64 17.91 -14.45 8.20
CA ASN A 64 16.75 -13.67 7.78
C ASN A 64 15.55 -14.61 7.55
N GLY A 65 14.45 -14.35 8.25
CA GLY A 65 13.10 -14.72 7.80
C GLY A 65 12.76 -16.21 7.69
N THR A 66 13.51 -17.13 8.29
CA THR A 66 13.11 -18.55 8.30
C THR A 66 12.19 -18.85 9.47
N THR A 67 10.92 -19.14 9.17
CA THR A 67 9.99 -19.72 10.14
C THR A 67 10.58 -21.01 10.67
N VAL A 68 10.76 -21.13 11.98
CA VAL A 68 11.29 -22.34 12.60
C VAL A 68 10.12 -23.26 12.96
N PRO A 69 9.93 -24.40 12.27
CA PRO A 69 8.81 -25.29 12.56
C PRO A 69 8.90 -25.81 14.00
N ASN A 70 7.79 -25.77 14.74
CA ASN A 70 7.63 -26.28 16.11
C ASN A 70 8.30 -25.50 17.25
N ALA A 71 9.02 -24.40 16.99
CA ALA A 71 9.52 -23.53 18.06
C ALA A 71 8.36 -22.80 18.76
N LYS A 72 8.36 -22.79 20.10
CA LYS A 72 7.36 -22.08 20.90
C LYS A 72 7.90 -20.72 21.34
N VAL A 73 6.98 -19.82 21.68
CA VAL A 73 7.29 -18.48 22.20
C VAL A 73 8.25 -18.53 23.41
N THR A 74 8.16 -19.56 24.26
CA THR A 74 9.00 -19.73 25.45
C THR A 74 10.41 -20.25 25.17
N ASP A 75 10.66 -20.73 23.95
CA ASP A 75 11.96 -21.30 23.56
C ASP A 75 12.93 -20.19 23.14
N TYR A 76 12.41 -19.01 22.81
CA TYR A 76 13.18 -17.85 22.39
C TYR A 76 13.73 -17.06 23.59
N LEU A 77 15.04 -16.79 23.56
CA LEU A 77 15.73 -15.89 24.47
C LEU A 77 15.58 -14.45 23.97
N VAL A 78 15.28 -13.52 24.88
CA VAL A 78 15.02 -12.11 24.58
C VAL A 78 15.70 -11.20 25.58
N GLY A 79 16.24 -10.07 25.12
CA GLY A 79 16.87 -9.04 25.95
C GLY A 79 18.09 -9.59 26.70
N ALA A 80 18.21 -9.27 27.99
CA ALA A 80 19.36 -9.67 28.82
C ALA A 80 19.63 -11.18 28.79
N GLN A 81 18.60 -12.03 28.68
CA GLN A 81 18.78 -13.48 28.58
C GLN A 81 19.54 -13.88 27.31
N LEU A 82 19.24 -13.23 26.19
CA LEU A 82 19.95 -13.44 24.94
C LEU A 82 21.38 -12.90 25.03
N ASP A 83 21.54 -11.69 25.57
CA ASP A 83 22.84 -11.04 25.67
C ASP A 83 23.80 -11.82 26.58
N GLU A 84 23.34 -12.30 27.75
CA GLU A 84 24.11 -13.14 28.66
C GLU A 84 24.49 -14.48 28.02
N ALA A 85 23.57 -15.08 27.26
CA ALA A 85 23.82 -16.36 26.62
C ALA A 85 24.83 -16.26 25.46
N LEU A 86 24.76 -15.17 24.67
CA LEU A 86 25.77 -14.84 23.67
C LEU A 86 27.12 -14.53 24.31
N ALA A 87 27.16 -13.75 25.39
CA ALA A 87 28.38 -13.43 26.13
C ALA A 87 29.02 -14.68 26.77
N ALA A 88 28.22 -15.66 27.17
CA ALA A 88 28.67 -16.96 27.65
C ALA A 88 29.14 -17.91 26.53
N GLY A 89 29.10 -17.49 25.26
CA GLY A 89 29.53 -18.29 24.11
C GLY A 89 28.61 -19.46 23.78
N GLN A 90 27.32 -19.38 24.14
CA GLN A 90 26.36 -20.45 23.82
C GLN A 90 26.05 -20.48 22.31
N ASP A 91 25.79 -21.67 21.78
CA ASP A 91 25.44 -21.87 20.36
C ASP A 91 23.98 -21.47 20.10
N ILE A 92 23.79 -20.18 19.76
CA ILE A 92 22.50 -19.53 19.57
C ILE A 92 22.41 -18.99 18.14
N VAL A 93 21.25 -19.18 17.52
CA VAL A 93 20.90 -18.53 16.25
C VAL A 93 20.06 -17.29 16.54
N GLU A 94 20.51 -16.13 16.07
CA GLU A 94 19.79 -14.87 16.19
C GLU A 94 18.86 -14.62 15.01
N TYR A 95 17.66 -14.12 15.30
CA TYR A 95 16.63 -13.76 14.33
C TYR A 95 16.10 -12.34 14.58
N TRP A 96 15.73 -11.65 13.51
CA TRP A 96 15.24 -10.26 13.51
C TRP A 96 13.86 -10.18 12.82
N PRO A 97 12.76 -10.42 13.56
CA PRO A 97 11.43 -10.60 12.96
C PRO A 97 10.83 -9.37 12.29
N PHE A 98 11.43 -8.19 12.43
CA PHE A 98 10.96 -6.93 11.84
C PHE A 98 11.95 -6.31 10.83
N ALA A 99 13.07 -7.00 10.53
CA ALA A 99 14.19 -6.41 9.77
C ALA A 99 13.79 -5.89 8.39
N GLU A 100 12.81 -6.54 7.74
CA GLU A 100 12.33 -6.21 6.39
C GLU A 100 11.18 -5.18 6.38
N ALA A 101 10.89 -4.52 7.52
CA ALA A 101 9.72 -3.65 7.72
C ALA A 101 8.37 -4.36 7.54
N ASP A 102 8.37 -5.68 7.74
CA ASP A 102 7.20 -6.51 7.90
C ASP A 102 7.47 -7.55 9.00
N ILE A 103 6.43 -8.27 9.44
CA ILE A 103 6.50 -9.29 10.48
C ILE A 103 6.73 -10.66 9.83
N VAL A 104 8.00 -11.05 9.70
CA VAL A 104 8.37 -12.31 9.02
C VAL A 104 8.11 -13.56 9.88
N ASP A 105 8.09 -13.43 11.21
CA ASP A 105 7.75 -14.53 12.13
C ASP A 105 6.97 -14.02 13.35
N TRP A 106 5.72 -14.45 13.43
CA TRP A 106 4.78 -14.06 14.46
C TRP A 106 5.06 -14.67 15.83
N THR A 107 5.69 -15.84 15.90
CA THR A 107 6.06 -16.48 17.18
C THR A 107 7.21 -15.69 17.82
N GLN A 108 8.16 -15.26 17.01
CA GLN A 108 9.28 -14.43 17.43
C GLN A 108 8.82 -13.03 17.84
N ALA A 109 7.94 -12.41 17.04
CA ALA A 109 7.31 -11.14 17.41
C ALA A 109 6.50 -11.24 18.72
N GLU A 110 5.76 -12.34 18.93
CA GLU A 110 5.05 -12.60 20.18
C GLU A 110 6.01 -12.70 21.37
N ALA A 111 7.16 -13.36 21.22
CA ALA A 111 8.17 -13.47 22.28
C ALA A 111 8.72 -12.10 22.69
N LEU A 112 9.05 -11.27 21.70
CA LEU A 112 9.52 -9.90 21.92
C LEU A 112 8.49 -9.04 22.65
N TRP A 113 7.25 -8.98 22.16
CA TRP A 113 6.21 -8.17 22.78
C TRP A 113 5.80 -8.69 24.16
N LYS A 114 5.82 -10.01 24.41
CA LYS A 114 5.63 -10.56 25.77
C LYS A 114 6.73 -10.12 26.72
N HIS A 115 7.97 -10.18 26.28
CA HIS A 115 9.10 -9.74 27.11
C HIS A 115 8.93 -8.26 27.48
N VAL A 116 8.60 -7.41 26.52
CA VAL A 116 8.40 -5.97 26.77
C VAL A 116 7.20 -5.71 27.68
N LEU A 117 6.03 -6.27 27.37
CA LEU A 117 4.79 -5.97 28.11
C LEU A 117 4.78 -6.60 29.52
N PHE A 118 5.19 -7.85 29.66
CA PHE A 118 5.00 -8.62 30.89
C PHE A 118 6.26 -8.76 31.74
N THR A 119 7.44 -8.80 31.12
CA THR A 119 8.71 -8.89 31.86
C THR A 119 9.25 -7.51 32.20
N GLN A 120 9.29 -6.57 31.25
CA GLN A 120 9.89 -5.25 31.44
C GLN A 120 8.92 -4.22 32.02
N LEU A 121 7.71 -4.10 31.46
CA LEU A 121 6.67 -3.19 31.98
C LEU A 121 5.87 -3.79 33.15
N HIS A 122 6.13 -5.05 33.51
CA HIS A 122 5.49 -5.78 34.61
C HIS A 122 3.95 -5.78 34.55
N LEU A 123 3.36 -5.70 33.35
CA LEU A 123 1.92 -5.78 33.18
C LEU A 123 1.46 -7.22 33.45
N ARG A 124 0.24 -7.35 33.96
CA ARG A 124 -0.36 -8.66 34.25
C ARG A 124 -1.38 -9.00 33.19
N ARG A 125 -1.09 -9.99 32.33
CA ARG A 125 -2.01 -10.44 31.28
C ARG A 125 -3.43 -10.70 31.79
N THR A 126 -3.60 -11.33 32.95
CA THR A 126 -4.91 -11.67 33.52
C THR A 126 -5.72 -10.46 34.02
N GLN A 127 -5.05 -9.32 34.23
CA GLN A 127 -5.62 -8.06 34.72
C GLN A 127 -5.19 -6.90 33.80
N MET A 128 -5.15 -7.17 32.49
CA MET A 128 -4.66 -6.22 31.50
C MET A 128 -5.71 -5.14 31.24
N GLU A 129 -5.62 -4.04 31.99
CA GLU A 129 -6.48 -2.86 31.85
C GLU A 129 -5.91 -1.81 30.89
N SER A 130 -4.68 -2.03 30.42
CA SER A 130 -3.95 -1.12 29.54
C SER A 130 -4.45 -1.18 28.11
N ALA A 131 -4.69 0.00 27.52
CA ALA A 131 -4.78 0.16 26.08
C ALA A 131 -3.38 0.38 25.50
N VAL A 132 -3.11 -0.15 24.31
CA VAL A 132 -1.81 -0.04 23.64
C VAL A 132 -1.96 0.73 22.35
N LEU A 133 -1.15 1.78 22.14
CA LEU A 133 -0.91 2.33 20.81
C LEU A 133 0.43 1.81 20.31
N LEU A 134 0.39 1.02 19.24
CA LEU A 134 1.56 0.43 18.60
C LEU A 134 1.98 1.28 17.40
N SER A 135 3.19 1.85 17.43
CA SER A 135 3.85 2.31 16.21
C SER A 135 4.71 1.22 15.58
N ILE A 136 4.51 0.97 14.30
CA ILE A 136 5.17 -0.10 13.53
C ILE A 136 5.51 0.40 12.12
N PRO A 137 6.49 -0.21 11.38
CA PRO A 137 6.77 0.22 10.02
C PRO A 137 5.50 0.25 9.14
N PRO A 138 5.42 1.20 8.21
CA PRO A 138 4.19 1.47 7.46
C PRO A 138 3.96 0.48 6.33
N CYS A 139 2.80 0.62 5.65
CA CYS A 139 2.44 -0.15 4.44
C CYS A 139 2.39 -1.67 4.70
N LEU A 140 1.97 -2.08 5.90
CA LEU A 140 1.73 -3.49 6.19
C LEU A 140 0.48 -3.98 5.46
N SER A 141 0.45 -5.27 5.12
CA SER A 141 -0.75 -5.86 4.55
C SER A 141 -1.92 -5.80 5.55
N ARG A 142 -3.15 -5.81 5.01
CA ARG A 142 -4.36 -5.89 5.83
C ARG A 142 -4.33 -7.11 6.77
N ASP A 143 -3.89 -8.27 6.27
CA ASP A 143 -3.73 -9.50 7.05
C ASP A 143 -2.79 -9.29 8.24
N THR A 144 -1.69 -8.55 8.04
CA THR A 144 -0.76 -8.21 9.11
C THR A 144 -1.43 -7.29 10.14
N TYR A 145 -2.20 -6.29 9.73
CA TYR A 145 -2.97 -5.45 10.67
C TYR A 145 -4.02 -6.25 11.46
N GLU A 146 -4.75 -7.16 10.81
CA GLU A 146 -5.74 -8.02 11.45
C GLU A 146 -5.09 -8.98 12.45
N ARG A 147 -3.95 -9.58 12.09
CA ARG A 147 -3.20 -10.50 12.96
C ARG A 147 -2.50 -9.78 14.12
N LEU A 148 -2.07 -8.53 13.94
CA LEU A 148 -1.66 -7.66 15.05
C LEU A 148 -2.82 -7.48 16.03
N CYS A 149 -4.00 -7.07 15.53
CA CYS A 149 -5.18 -6.88 16.35
C CYS A 149 -5.55 -8.16 17.13
N GLN A 150 -5.60 -9.30 16.43
CA GLN A 150 -5.86 -10.60 17.02
C GLN A 150 -4.85 -10.91 18.13
N MET A 151 -3.56 -10.76 17.86
CA MET A 151 -2.52 -11.07 18.84
C MET A 151 -2.62 -10.18 20.09
N PHE A 152 -2.81 -8.87 19.93
CA PHE A 152 -2.90 -7.96 21.06
C PHE A 152 -4.14 -8.23 21.92
N PHE A 153 -5.29 -8.55 21.33
CA PHE A 153 -6.48 -8.92 22.10
C PHE A 153 -6.44 -10.33 22.68
N GLU A 154 -6.08 -11.35 21.91
CA GLU A 154 -6.18 -12.75 22.35
C GLU A 154 -4.96 -13.21 23.14
N ARG A 155 -3.76 -12.83 22.68
CA ARG A 155 -2.49 -13.25 23.29
C ARG A 155 -2.06 -12.29 24.39
N PHE A 156 -2.31 -10.99 24.25
CA PHE A 156 -1.89 -9.99 25.26
C PHE A 156 -3.03 -9.46 26.13
N ASN A 157 -4.29 -9.70 25.74
CA ASN A 157 -5.47 -9.35 26.53
C ASN A 157 -5.67 -7.83 26.76
N VAL A 158 -5.20 -6.99 25.84
CA VAL A 158 -5.27 -5.52 25.97
C VAL A 158 -6.72 -5.00 26.10
N ALA A 159 -6.89 -3.86 26.80
CA ALA A 159 -8.20 -3.23 26.96
C ALA A 159 -8.63 -2.44 25.70
N GLY A 160 -7.66 -1.93 24.96
CA GLY A 160 -7.83 -1.29 23.67
C GLY A 160 -6.53 -1.35 22.87
N PHE A 161 -6.66 -1.25 21.56
CA PHE A 161 -5.54 -1.37 20.63
C PHE A 161 -5.69 -0.36 19.50
N GLY A 162 -4.62 0.37 19.21
CA GLY A 162 -4.50 1.23 18.04
C GLY A 162 -3.15 0.97 17.37
N ILE A 163 -3.08 1.28 16.08
CA ILE A 163 -1.87 1.17 15.28
C ILE A 163 -1.58 2.54 14.68
N LEU A 164 -0.31 2.91 14.61
CA LEU A 164 0.16 4.15 14.01
C LEU A 164 1.37 3.87 13.14
N ASP A 165 1.37 4.35 11.91
CA ASP A 165 2.53 4.24 11.06
C ASP A 165 3.69 5.04 11.65
N ARG A 166 4.85 4.40 11.86
CA ARG A 166 6.06 5.05 12.40
C ARG A 166 6.42 6.39 11.73
N PRO A 167 6.47 6.53 10.39
CA PRO A 167 6.82 7.82 9.78
C PRO A 167 5.81 8.92 10.12
N VAL A 168 4.52 8.58 10.24
CA VAL A 168 3.47 9.53 10.65
C VAL A 168 3.68 9.93 12.10
N ALA A 169 3.97 8.98 12.99
CA ALA A 169 4.32 9.25 14.38
C ALA A 169 5.51 10.24 14.47
N GLN A 170 6.59 9.91 13.77
CA GLN A 170 7.80 10.76 13.70
C GLN A 170 7.46 12.17 13.22
N PHE A 171 6.73 12.29 12.12
CA PHE A 171 6.41 13.56 11.52
C PHE A 171 5.58 14.46 12.45
N TYR A 172 4.58 13.91 13.14
CA TYR A 172 3.77 14.67 14.10
C TYR A 172 4.56 15.29 15.26
N THR A 173 5.78 14.82 15.54
CA THR A 173 6.64 15.47 16.55
C THR A 173 7.25 16.77 16.07
N ALA A 174 7.43 16.94 14.76
CA ALA A 174 8.19 18.03 14.17
C ALA A 174 7.29 19.12 13.55
N VAL A 175 6.00 18.79 13.33
CA VAL A 175 4.98 19.74 12.87
C VAL A 175 4.71 20.81 13.93
N ASN A 176 4.72 22.07 13.51
CA ASN A 176 4.28 23.23 14.27
C ASN A 176 3.35 24.10 13.42
N ALA A 177 2.76 25.15 14.00
CA ALA A 177 1.82 26.05 13.30
C ALA A 177 2.37 26.69 12.00
N ASN A 178 3.69 26.67 11.77
CA ASN A 178 4.36 27.27 10.61
C ASN A 178 4.96 26.24 9.63
N SER A 179 4.75 24.94 9.85
CA SER A 179 5.15 23.86 8.95
C SER A 179 3.91 23.04 8.69
N GLY A 180 3.35 23.09 7.47
CA GLY A 180 2.14 22.34 7.14
C GLY A 180 2.28 20.83 7.41
N LEU A 181 1.19 20.08 7.22
CA LEU A 181 1.17 18.63 7.41
C LEU A 181 1.82 17.86 6.25
N SER A 182 2.77 18.48 5.54
CA SER A 182 3.45 17.89 4.39
C SER A 182 4.97 17.93 4.58
N GLY A 183 5.63 16.84 4.24
CA GLY A 183 7.06 16.68 4.46
C GLY A 183 7.58 15.34 3.96
N VAL A 184 8.87 15.07 4.15
CA VAL A 184 9.49 13.77 3.93
C VAL A 184 10.28 13.38 5.18
N VAL A 185 9.98 12.20 5.70
CA VAL A 185 10.69 11.59 6.83
C VAL A 185 11.81 10.71 6.30
N VAL A 186 13.01 10.88 6.83
CA VAL A 186 14.19 10.07 6.53
C VAL A 186 14.63 9.41 7.84
N ASP A 187 14.19 8.17 8.06
CA ASP A 187 14.44 7.39 9.27
C ASP A 187 15.64 6.47 9.08
N ILE A 188 16.78 6.85 9.66
CA ILE A 188 18.05 6.12 9.53
C ILE A 188 18.22 5.18 10.73
N ASP A 189 17.95 3.89 10.52
CA ASP A 189 18.07 2.81 11.50
C ASP A 189 19.47 2.15 11.38
N ARG A 190 19.67 0.96 11.97
CA ARG A 190 20.97 0.26 12.02
C ARG A 190 21.51 -0.09 10.64
N ASP A 191 20.73 -0.78 9.84
CA ASP A 191 21.15 -1.35 8.54
C ASP A 191 20.40 -0.73 7.35
N TYR A 192 19.31 -0.02 7.63
CA TYR A 192 18.40 0.52 6.63
C TYR A 192 18.08 1.98 6.91
N THR A 193 17.84 2.73 5.84
CA THR A 193 17.18 4.04 5.89
C THR A 193 15.85 3.97 5.18
N ASP A 194 14.77 4.31 5.89
CA ASP A 194 13.42 4.42 5.34
C ASP A 194 13.11 5.88 4.97
N ILE A 195 12.53 6.09 3.79
CA ILE A 195 12.21 7.41 3.23
C ILE A 195 10.71 7.44 2.95
N ALA A 196 9.99 8.31 3.65
CA ALA A 196 8.54 8.35 3.66
C ALA A 196 8.01 9.76 3.40
N PRO A 197 7.58 10.07 2.16
CA PRO A 197 6.87 11.30 1.85
C PRO A 197 5.47 11.31 2.49
N ILE A 198 5.10 12.45 3.07
CA ILE A 198 3.81 12.71 3.74
C ILE A 198 3.20 13.95 3.10
N TYR A 199 1.93 13.88 2.75
CA TYR A 199 1.16 14.99 2.20
C TYR A 199 -0.17 15.11 2.93
N ASP A 200 -0.47 16.32 3.40
CA ASP A 200 -1.65 16.65 4.21
C ASP A 200 -1.95 15.69 5.38
N GLY A 201 -0.89 15.20 6.05
CA GLY A 201 -0.97 14.28 7.17
C GLY A 201 -1.02 12.80 6.79
N PHE A 202 -1.18 12.48 5.51
CA PHE A 202 -1.25 11.13 4.99
C PHE A 202 0.09 10.65 4.43
N LEU A 203 0.43 9.39 4.71
CA LEU A 203 1.61 8.76 4.14
C LEU A 203 1.37 8.44 2.66
N LEU A 204 2.30 8.85 1.79
CA LEU A 204 2.27 8.51 0.37
C LEU A 204 2.95 7.16 0.12
N GLY A 205 2.23 6.06 0.42
CA GLY A 205 2.75 4.69 0.39
C GLY A 205 3.45 4.30 -0.92
N GLY A 206 2.91 4.70 -2.08
CA GLY A 206 3.50 4.41 -3.40
C GLY A 206 4.83 5.13 -3.69
N ALA A 207 5.13 6.21 -2.95
CA ALA A 207 6.36 6.98 -3.08
C ALA A 207 7.42 6.62 -2.02
N ARG A 208 7.09 5.73 -1.07
CA ARG A 208 8.01 5.28 -0.03
C ARG A 208 9.17 4.49 -0.62
N MET A 209 10.35 4.70 -0.07
CA MET A 209 11.56 3.99 -0.46
C MET A 209 12.34 3.52 0.77
N SER A 210 13.18 2.51 0.57
CA SER A 210 14.18 2.09 1.56
C SER A 210 15.51 1.87 0.87
N VAL A 211 16.60 2.22 1.54
CA VAL A 211 17.96 1.91 1.09
C VAL A 211 18.71 1.16 2.18
N MET A 212 19.58 0.22 1.77
CA MET A 212 20.45 -0.56 2.66
C MET A 212 21.69 0.26 3.04
N VAL A 213 21.46 1.41 3.67
CA VAL A 213 22.48 2.24 4.28
C VAL A 213 21.97 2.64 5.65
N GLY A 214 22.75 2.38 6.69
CA GLY A 214 22.38 2.71 8.06
C GLY A 214 23.57 3.09 8.94
N MET A 215 23.33 3.10 10.24
CA MET A 215 24.34 3.41 11.26
C MET A 215 25.55 2.44 11.22
N GLU A 216 25.33 1.18 10.85
CA GLU A 216 26.38 0.17 10.76
C GLU A 216 27.40 0.49 9.65
N ASP A 217 26.94 1.05 8.54
CA ASP A 217 27.81 1.50 7.45
C ASP A 217 28.64 2.72 7.86
N CYS A 218 28.03 3.65 8.61
CA CYS A 218 28.78 4.75 9.21
C CYS A 218 29.89 4.19 10.13
N LYS A 219 29.61 3.15 10.91
CA LYS A 219 30.58 2.54 11.82
C LYS A 219 31.73 1.87 11.10
N LYS A 220 31.45 1.09 10.07
CA LYS A 220 32.48 0.50 9.20
C LYS A 220 33.33 1.58 8.54
N TYR A 221 32.70 2.67 8.10
CA TYR A 221 33.41 3.80 7.52
C TYR A 221 34.36 4.46 8.54
N LEU A 222 33.88 4.73 9.77
CA LEU A 222 34.72 5.27 10.84
C LEU A 222 35.87 4.30 11.19
N ALA A 223 35.61 2.99 11.29
CA ALA A 223 36.65 1.98 11.48
C ALA A 223 37.69 2.00 10.35
N GLY A 224 37.27 2.23 9.11
CA GLY A 224 38.16 2.43 7.96
C GLY A 224 39.07 3.66 8.12
N LEU A 225 38.52 4.78 8.60
CA LEU A 225 39.31 5.96 8.92
C LEU A 225 40.31 5.70 10.06
N LEU A 226 39.89 5.00 11.13
CA LEU A 226 40.75 4.65 12.26
C LEU A 226 41.88 3.71 11.85
N ARG A 227 41.62 2.76 10.94
CA ARG A 227 42.65 1.89 10.35
C ARG A 227 43.75 2.69 9.65
N GLY A 228 43.40 3.81 9.03
CA GLY A 228 44.37 4.71 8.39
C GLY A 228 45.33 5.39 9.37
N ASN A 229 45.06 5.35 10.69
CA ASN A 229 45.88 5.97 11.71
C ASN A 229 46.94 5.00 12.27
N GLN A 230 48.21 5.28 11.97
CA GLN A 230 49.32 4.41 12.40
C GLN A 230 49.45 4.28 13.91
N SER A 231 49.18 5.33 14.69
CA SER A 231 49.28 5.27 16.16
C SER A 231 48.23 4.34 16.77
N ILE A 232 47.01 4.35 16.24
CA ILE A 232 45.93 3.46 16.67
C ILE A 232 46.28 2.02 16.29
N MET A 233 46.71 1.80 15.04
CA MET A 233 47.12 0.47 14.58
C MET A 233 48.32 -0.07 15.35
N SER A 234 49.29 0.77 15.72
CA SER A 234 50.42 0.34 16.56
C SER A 234 49.98 -0.08 17.97
N ALA A 235 49.05 0.66 18.59
CA ALA A 235 48.50 0.29 19.90
C ALA A 235 47.64 -0.99 19.84
N LEU A 236 46.89 -1.17 18.75
CA LEU A 236 46.04 -2.34 18.53
C LEU A 236 46.85 -3.62 18.24
N LEU A 237 48.02 -3.47 17.63
CA LEU A 237 48.94 -4.56 17.27
C LEU A 237 50.06 -4.77 18.30
N GLU A 238 50.05 -4.07 19.43
CA GLU A 238 51.03 -4.26 20.49
C GLU A 238 50.84 -5.67 21.09
N PRO A 239 51.84 -6.57 20.98
CA PRO A 239 51.67 -7.94 21.42
C PRO A 239 51.61 -8.02 22.95
N VAL A 240 50.53 -8.59 23.48
CA VAL A 240 50.46 -9.04 24.88
C VAL A 240 51.43 -10.22 25.04
N GLU A 241 52.27 -10.20 26.08
CA GLU A 241 53.26 -11.28 26.31
C GLU A 241 52.59 -12.66 26.30
N GLY A 242 52.88 -13.47 25.28
CA GLY A 242 52.36 -14.83 25.13
C GLY A 242 51.19 -15.00 24.15
N GLU A 243 50.70 -13.93 23.52
CA GLU A 243 49.61 -14.01 22.53
C GLU A 243 50.09 -13.77 21.09
N ASN A 244 49.41 -14.39 20.13
CA ASN A 244 49.67 -14.17 18.71
C ASN A 244 49.11 -12.80 18.27
N PRO A 245 49.69 -12.16 17.24
CA PRO A 245 49.10 -10.98 16.63
C PRO A 245 47.66 -11.24 16.19
N LEU A 246 46.76 -10.27 16.42
CA LEU A 246 45.36 -10.33 15.99
C LEU A 246 45.30 -10.53 14.47
N ASP A 247 44.40 -11.40 14.02
CA ASP A 247 44.15 -11.58 12.58
C ASP A 247 43.38 -10.37 11.99
N GLU A 248 43.22 -10.31 10.67
CA GLU A 248 42.55 -9.17 10.03
C GLU A 248 41.08 -9.01 10.45
N ALA A 249 40.40 -10.12 10.81
CA ALA A 249 39.01 -10.10 11.24
C ALA A 249 38.89 -9.54 12.67
N ASP A 250 39.76 -9.99 13.57
CA ASP A 250 39.84 -9.51 14.94
C ASP A 250 40.28 -8.04 14.99
N GLN A 251 41.19 -7.62 14.11
CA GLN A 251 41.57 -6.22 13.95
C GLN A 251 40.38 -5.36 13.50
N GLN A 252 39.61 -5.81 12.51
CA GLN A 252 38.40 -5.11 12.07
C GLN A 252 37.38 -5.02 13.20
N ALA A 253 37.14 -6.11 13.94
CA ALA A 253 36.20 -6.14 15.07
C ALA A 253 36.63 -5.18 16.19
N ALA A 254 37.92 -5.12 16.51
CA ALA A 254 38.45 -4.22 17.51
C ALA A 254 38.34 -2.74 17.08
N LEU A 255 38.57 -2.42 15.80
CA LEU A 255 38.38 -1.08 15.24
C LEU A 255 36.91 -0.65 15.24
N GLU A 256 36.00 -1.56 14.91
CA GLU A 256 34.56 -1.31 15.00
C GLU A 256 34.10 -1.12 16.46
N GLY A 257 34.66 -1.88 17.39
CA GLY A 257 34.45 -1.71 18.83
C GLY A 257 34.93 -0.34 19.32
N LEU A 258 36.11 0.11 18.85
CA LEU A 258 36.62 1.44 19.15
C LEU A 258 35.73 2.53 18.53
N ALA A 259 35.29 2.38 17.28
CA ALA A 259 34.35 3.29 16.64
C ALA A 259 33.05 3.41 17.44
N GLN A 260 32.51 2.29 17.92
CA GLN A 260 31.32 2.26 18.77
C GLN A 260 31.53 3.01 20.10
N LEU A 261 32.70 2.83 20.74
CA LEU A 261 33.05 3.52 21.98
C LEU A 261 33.17 5.05 21.77
N LEU A 262 33.83 5.46 20.69
CA LEU A 262 33.98 6.88 20.36
C LEU A 262 32.63 7.56 20.11
N TRP A 263 31.66 6.84 19.55
CA TRP A 263 30.28 7.35 19.44
C TRP A 263 29.56 7.40 20.77
N SER A 264 29.66 6.37 21.61
CA SER A 264 28.93 6.33 22.89
C SER A 264 29.44 7.41 23.86
N GLU A 265 30.72 7.77 23.78
CA GLU A 265 31.34 8.84 24.56
C GLU A 265 31.16 10.24 23.94
N GLY A 266 30.51 10.35 22.76
CA GLY A 266 30.21 11.63 22.12
C GLY A 266 31.44 12.33 21.52
N HIS A 267 32.49 11.58 21.18
CA HIS A 267 33.71 12.11 20.58
C HIS A 267 33.58 12.40 19.07
N VAL A 268 32.52 11.89 18.42
CA VAL A 268 32.18 12.21 17.03
C VAL A 268 31.30 13.46 16.99
N LYS A 269 31.81 14.57 16.46
CA LYS A 269 31.10 15.87 16.40
C LYS A 269 30.63 16.24 14.99
N ASP A 270 29.59 17.09 14.96
CA ASP A 270 28.95 17.64 13.76
C ASP A 270 29.96 18.40 12.86
N PRO A 271 30.06 18.06 11.55
CA PRO A 271 30.94 18.76 10.61
C PRO A 271 30.51 20.20 10.26
N THR A 272 29.32 20.65 10.66
CA THR A 272 28.75 21.96 10.29
C THR A 272 28.72 23.00 11.40
N ALA A 273 28.94 22.59 12.67
CA ALA A 273 28.81 23.48 13.82
C ALA A 273 30.04 24.39 14.06
N ASP A 274 31.20 24.02 13.53
CA ASP A 274 32.38 24.88 13.46
C ASP A 274 33.01 24.68 12.10
N GLY A 275 33.29 25.77 11.38
CA GLY A 275 33.85 25.77 10.02
C GLY A 275 35.23 25.12 9.86
N ASP A 276 35.68 24.29 10.80
CA ASP A 276 36.89 23.49 10.77
C ASP A 276 36.59 22.04 11.21
N ILE A 277 36.38 21.16 10.22
CA ILE A 277 36.66 19.74 10.39
C ILE A 277 38.17 19.64 10.66
N ASN A 278 38.54 19.40 11.91
CA ASN A 278 39.91 19.17 12.31
C ASN A 278 40.02 17.73 12.85
N ILE A 279 39.80 16.75 11.97
CA ILE A 279 40.19 15.36 12.25
C ILE A 279 41.73 15.27 12.46
N ALA A 280 42.48 16.22 11.89
CA ALA A 280 43.91 16.39 12.14
C ALA A 280 44.27 16.88 13.57
N ALA A 281 43.34 17.42 14.36
CA ALA A 281 43.63 17.86 15.74
C ALA A 281 43.62 16.71 16.76
N ILE A 282 43.06 15.54 16.43
CA ILE A 282 43.06 14.37 17.31
C ILE A 282 44.29 13.48 17.06
N VAL A 283 44.95 13.61 15.89
CA VAL A 283 46.06 12.71 15.51
C VAL A 283 47.45 13.37 15.56
N VAL A 284 47.57 14.68 15.81
CA VAL A 284 48.89 15.38 15.77
C VAL A 284 49.39 15.94 17.12
N ALA A 285 48.66 15.81 18.22
CA ALA A 285 49.16 16.29 19.51
C ALA A 285 49.34 15.16 20.53
N GLY A 286 50.31 14.27 20.28
CA GLY A 286 50.78 13.34 21.31
C GLY A 286 51.11 14.06 22.61
N LYS A 287 50.40 13.72 23.70
CA LYS A 287 50.77 13.95 25.12
C LYS A 287 49.66 13.41 26.04
N GLU A 288 49.80 12.15 26.43
CA GLU A 288 48.99 11.41 27.42
C GLU A 288 49.03 11.96 28.86
N LYS A 289 49.29 13.26 29.12
CA LYS A 289 49.53 13.70 30.51
C LYS A 289 49.15 15.13 30.93
N ALA A 290 48.45 15.92 30.11
CA ALA A 290 48.24 17.35 30.40
C ALA A 290 46.78 17.86 30.33
N VAL A 291 45.79 16.99 30.64
CA VAL A 291 44.38 17.39 30.86
C VAL A 291 44.11 17.77 32.34
N ILE A 292 45.15 17.87 33.16
CA ILE A 292 45.10 18.59 34.44
C ILE A 292 45.86 19.91 34.22
N GLU A 293 45.15 21.03 34.35
CA GLU A 293 45.61 22.43 34.29
C GLU A 293 45.44 23.23 32.98
N LYS A 294 44.30 23.93 32.91
CA LYS A 294 44.15 25.37 32.59
C LYS A 294 44.50 25.87 31.17
N GLY A 295 43.42 26.12 30.41
CA GLY A 295 42.92 27.49 30.14
C GLY A 295 43.79 28.51 29.38
N MET A 296 43.28 28.89 28.20
CA MET A 296 43.18 30.25 27.61
C MET A 296 44.04 30.64 26.37
N LYS A 297 43.27 31.01 25.32
CA LYS A 297 43.37 32.14 24.36
C LYS A 297 44.30 32.10 23.12
N ASN A 298 43.63 31.93 21.97
CA ASN A 298 43.61 32.71 20.70
C ASN A 298 44.88 33.42 20.16
N LYS A 299 45.26 33.18 18.89
CA LYS A 299 44.77 33.87 17.64
C LYS A 299 45.83 33.85 16.51
N ALA A 300 45.38 33.65 15.26
CA ALA A 300 45.91 34.08 13.93
C ALA A 300 46.00 32.91 12.93
N ALA A 301 45.01 32.64 12.07
CA ALA A 301 44.43 33.39 10.95
C ALA A 301 45.19 33.25 9.60
N ARG A 302 44.49 32.57 8.68
CA ARG A 302 44.31 32.90 7.26
C ARG A 302 45.53 32.84 6.34
N ALA A 303 45.72 31.67 5.73
CA ALA A 303 46.21 31.58 4.35
C ALA A 303 45.57 30.45 3.51
N ASN A 304 44.90 29.45 4.09
CA ASN A 304 44.49 28.26 3.32
C ASN A 304 42.97 28.04 3.15
N ALA A 305 42.12 29.04 3.37
CA ALA A 305 40.66 28.85 3.34
C ALA A 305 40.10 28.37 1.99
N ALA A 306 40.74 28.71 0.86
CA ALA A 306 40.31 28.26 -0.46
C ALA A 306 40.80 26.84 -0.82
N GLU A 307 41.98 26.45 -0.31
CA GLU A 307 42.59 25.14 -0.55
C GLU A 307 42.04 24.08 0.41
N GLN A 308 41.75 24.47 1.66
CA GLN A 308 41.00 23.65 2.62
C GLN A 308 39.53 23.52 2.24
N ALA A 309 38.89 24.48 1.58
CA ALA A 309 37.53 24.30 1.06
C ALA A 309 37.48 23.23 -0.04
N ARG A 310 38.48 23.21 -0.93
CA ARG A 310 38.62 22.19 -1.99
C ARG A 310 39.01 20.81 -1.43
N ALA A 311 39.85 20.76 -0.40
CA ALA A 311 40.17 19.51 0.30
C ALA A 311 38.99 18.97 1.13
N LYS A 312 38.23 19.85 1.81
CA LYS A 312 36.97 19.50 2.52
C LYS A 312 35.90 19.00 1.56
N GLU A 313 35.86 19.50 0.32
CA GLU A 313 34.95 19.02 -0.74
C GLU A 313 35.35 17.64 -1.27
N VAL A 314 36.64 17.32 -1.34
CA VAL A 314 37.16 15.99 -1.76
C VAL A 314 37.01 14.94 -0.66
N GLU A 315 37.22 15.29 0.61
CA GLU A 315 37.12 14.37 1.75
C GLU A 315 35.66 14.06 2.12
N ALA A 316 34.76 15.06 2.01
CA ALA A 316 33.31 14.85 2.18
C ALA A 316 32.63 14.18 0.97
N ARG A 317 33.29 14.21 -0.20
CA ARG A 317 32.91 13.42 -1.37
C ARG A 317 33.24 11.94 -1.15
N ASP A 318 34.34 11.64 -0.46
CA ASP A 318 34.73 10.26 -0.14
C ASP A 318 33.83 9.62 0.94
N LEU A 319 33.34 10.39 1.92
CA LEU A 319 32.47 9.88 3.00
C LEU A 319 31.06 9.44 2.52
N ILE A 320 30.60 9.97 1.39
CA ILE A 320 29.26 9.67 0.81
C ILE A 320 29.37 8.85 -0.49
N GLU A 321 30.45 8.97 -1.27
CA GLU A 321 30.72 8.09 -2.43
C GLU A 321 31.33 6.73 -2.04
N SER A 322 32.03 6.61 -0.90
CA SER A 322 32.67 5.34 -0.48
C SER A 322 31.78 4.42 0.36
N VAL A 323 30.60 4.89 0.82
CA VAL A 323 29.49 4.00 1.22
C VAL A 323 28.79 3.48 -0.04
N LYS A 324 29.57 3.00 -1.01
CA LYS A 324 29.08 2.00 -1.97
C LYS A 324 29.10 0.70 -1.20
N GLY A 325 27.92 0.27 -0.75
CA GLY A 325 27.74 -1.02 -0.08
C GLY A 325 28.49 -2.09 -0.85
N LYS A 326 29.58 -2.59 -0.26
CA LYS A 326 30.23 -3.79 -0.77
C LYS A 326 29.32 -4.96 -0.43
N GLU A 327 28.59 -5.38 -1.47
CA GLU A 327 28.03 -6.71 -1.70
C GLU A 327 26.92 -7.19 -0.74
N ARG A 328 25.68 -6.94 -1.17
CA ARG A 328 24.72 -8.02 -1.43
C ARG A 328 24.03 -7.72 -2.77
N GLU A 329 24.64 -8.18 -3.86
CA GLU A 329 24.00 -8.19 -5.18
C GLU A 329 22.75 -9.07 -5.13
N LYS A 330 21.57 -8.44 -5.06
CA LYS A 330 20.41 -8.93 -5.80
C LYS A 330 20.36 -8.11 -7.09
N GLU A 331 20.76 -8.74 -8.18
CA GLU A 331 20.55 -8.39 -9.59
C GLU A 331 20.39 -6.89 -9.96
N GLY A 332 21.47 -6.29 -10.48
CA GLY A 332 21.39 -5.42 -11.67
C GLY A 332 21.10 -3.92 -11.52
N ALA A 333 20.74 -3.38 -10.35
CA ALA A 333 20.51 -1.93 -10.19
C ALA A 333 21.67 -1.19 -9.49
N PRO A 334 22.10 -0.01 -9.95
CA PRO A 334 23.14 0.76 -9.26
C PRO A 334 22.66 1.28 -7.90
N ALA A 335 23.47 1.11 -6.85
CA ALA A 335 23.17 1.58 -5.50
C ALA A 335 23.01 3.11 -5.47
N LEU A 336 21.81 3.59 -5.11
CA LEU A 336 21.52 5.01 -4.98
C LEU A 336 22.16 5.58 -3.69
N SER A 337 22.79 6.75 -3.80
CA SER A 337 23.17 7.54 -2.61
C SER A 337 21.93 7.99 -1.84
N LEU A 338 22.06 8.25 -0.52
CA LEU A 338 20.93 8.66 0.32
C LEU A 338 20.21 9.91 -0.22
N GLN A 339 20.94 10.94 -0.64
CA GLN A 339 20.36 12.16 -1.21
C GLN A 339 19.62 11.90 -2.54
N ALA A 340 20.10 10.96 -3.36
CA ALA A 340 19.45 10.59 -4.60
C ALA A 340 18.16 9.81 -4.31
N ALA A 341 18.19 8.90 -3.33
CA ALA A 341 17.00 8.15 -2.91
C ALA A 341 15.92 9.06 -2.34
N VAL A 342 16.29 10.08 -1.55
CA VAL A 342 15.33 11.06 -1.01
C VAL A 342 14.74 11.93 -2.13
N ALA A 343 15.56 12.38 -3.08
CA ALA A 343 15.08 13.13 -4.24
C ALA A 343 14.13 12.29 -5.11
N GLU A 344 14.48 11.04 -5.35
CA GLU A 344 13.68 10.08 -6.12
C GLU A 344 12.34 9.76 -5.44
N ALA A 345 12.33 9.52 -4.12
CA ALA A 345 11.11 9.27 -3.36
C ALA A 345 10.12 10.43 -3.51
N VAL A 346 10.59 11.67 -3.36
CA VAL A 346 9.72 12.83 -3.57
C VAL A 346 9.36 13.01 -5.05
N ALA A 347 10.24 12.64 -5.99
CA ALA A 347 9.94 12.70 -7.43
C ALA A 347 8.86 11.69 -7.88
N ARG A 348 8.54 10.66 -7.07
CA ARG A 348 7.42 9.73 -7.31
C ARG A 348 6.07 10.26 -6.85
N THR A 349 6.04 11.38 -6.13
CA THR A 349 4.79 12.04 -5.70
C THR A 349 4.23 12.94 -6.81
N GLU A 350 2.96 13.32 -6.70
CA GLU A 350 2.32 14.22 -7.68
C GLU A 350 3.07 15.56 -7.78
N LEU A 351 3.11 16.12 -8.98
CA LEU A 351 3.93 17.30 -9.28
C LEU A 351 3.60 18.47 -8.33
N ASP A 352 2.31 18.73 -8.10
CA ASP A 352 1.77 19.82 -7.28
C ASP A 352 2.01 19.64 -5.76
N GLN A 353 2.21 18.40 -5.30
CA GLN A 353 2.48 18.06 -3.91
C GLN A 353 3.95 18.34 -3.51
N ARG A 354 4.88 18.15 -4.45
CA ARG A 354 6.35 18.19 -4.19
C ARG A 354 6.81 19.47 -3.50
N GLN A 355 6.24 20.62 -3.87
CA GLN A 355 6.61 21.90 -3.27
C GLN A 355 6.30 21.99 -1.76
N TYR A 356 5.27 21.28 -1.30
CA TYR A 356 4.87 21.23 0.11
C TYR A 356 5.70 20.20 0.86
N ILE A 357 5.96 19.06 0.23
CA ILE A 357 6.82 18.00 0.78
C ILE A 357 8.25 18.52 1.04
N TRP A 358 8.81 19.30 0.13
CA TRP A 358 10.15 19.89 0.35
C TRP A 358 10.21 20.92 1.49
N GLN A 359 9.07 21.46 1.93
CA GLN A 359 9.02 22.38 3.08
C GLN A 359 9.12 21.66 4.44
N GLY A 360 9.23 20.33 4.44
CA GLY A 360 9.32 19.53 5.67
C GLY A 360 10.27 18.33 5.56
N LEU A 361 11.58 18.56 5.43
CA LEU A 361 12.59 17.49 5.52
C LEU A 361 12.86 17.15 6.99
N PHE A 362 12.43 15.98 7.45
CA PHE A 362 12.67 15.52 8.81
C PHE A 362 13.61 14.30 8.82
N VAL A 363 14.82 14.47 9.36
CA VAL A 363 15.79 13.38 9.50
C VAL A 363 15.77 12.87 10.95
N THR A 364 15.49 11.58 11.10
CA THR A 364 15.25 10.90 12.38
C THR A 364 15.98 9.55 12.40
N GLY A 365 15.77 8.78 13.45
CA GLY A 365 16.29 7.42 13.59
C GLY A 365 17.46 7.33 14.56
N LEU A 366 17.87 6.10 14.86
CA LEU A 366 18.87 5.78 15.89
C LEU A 366 20.16 6.60 15.74
N ILE A 367 20.59 6.84 14.50
CA ILE A 367 21.83 7.58 14.23
C ILE A 367 21.81 9.01 14.79
N THR A 368 20.65 9.65 14.88
CA THR A 368 20.52 11.06 15.32
C THR A 368 20.72 11.24 16.82
N ASN A 369 20.72 10.14 17.59
CA ASN A 369 21.19 10.12 18.98
C ASN A 369 22.71 10.39 19.05
N HIS A 370 23.45 9.98 18.02
CA HIS A 370 24.90 9.96 17.99
C HIS A 370 25.50 11.04 17.08
N VAL A 371 24.80 11.42 16.01
CA VAL A 371 25.28 12.39 15.01
C VAL A 371 24.27 13.52 14.88
N LYS A 372 24.69 14.73 15.27
CA LYS A 372 23.89 15.96 15.11
C LYS A 372 24.15 16.60 13.73
N GLY A 373 23.20 17.40 13.25
CA GLY A 373 23.35 18.17 12.01
C GLY A 373 23.07 17.40 10.71
N LEU A 374 22.71 16.11 10.78
CA LEU A 374 22.44 15.29 9.59
C LEU A 374 21.35 15.88 8.67
N GLY A 375 20.28 16.44 9.24
CA GLY A 375 19.24 17.12 8.47
C GLY A 375 19.77 18.29 7.65
N ALA A 376 20.60 19.15 8.26
CA ALA A 376 21.22 20.29 7.57
C ALA A 376 22.22 19.85 6.50
N ALA A 377 23.02 18.82 6.79
CA ALA A 377 23.95 18.25 5.81
C ALA A 377 23.20 17.66 4.60
N LEU A 378 22.13 16.91 4.83
CA LEU A 378 21.30 16.33 3.78
C LEU A 378 20.58 17.42 2.96
N GLN A 379 20.04 18.45 3.62
CA GLN A 379 19.43 19.61 2.97
C GLN A 379 20.38 20.30 1.98
N ILE A 380 21.64 20.54 2.38
CA ILE A 380 22.65 21.14 1.51
C ILE A 380 22.92 20.25 0.28
N ARG A 381 23.02 18.93 0.47
CA ARG A 381 23.24 17.98 -0.63
C ARG A 381 22.05 17.91 -1.58
N LEU A 382 20.83 17.87 -1.05
CA LEU A 382 19.60 17.86 -1.84
C LEU A 382 19.42 19.14 -2.66
N THR A 383 19.81 20.29 -2.12
CA THR A 383 19.77 21.58 -2.85
C THR A 383 20.61 21.56 -4.14
N SER A 384 21.62 20.68 -4.23
CA SER A 384 22.42 20.52 -5.46
C SER A 384 21.76 19.63 -6.51
N LEU A 385 20.80 18.78 -6.11
CA LEU A 385 20.09 17.84 -6.97
C LEU A 385 18.73 18.37 -7.43
N ILE A 386 18.12 19.25 -6.64
CA ILE A 386 16.78 19.76 -6.88
C ILE A 386 16.91 21.18 -7.43
N PRO A 387 16.45 21.44 -8.67
CA PRO A 387 16.46 22.80 -9.20
C PRO A 387 15.49 23.64 -8.36
N LEU A 388 16.03 24.54 -7.53
CA LEU A 388 15.22 25.51 -6.78
C LEU A 388 14.94 26.72 -7.68
N ASN A 389 13.68 27.13 -7.78
CA ASN A 389 13.32 28.32 -8.57
C ASN A 389 13.66 29.60 -7.78
N VAL A 390 14.49 30.46 -8.39
CA VAL A 390 14.87 31.76 -7.82
C VAL A 390 14.04 32.91 -8.42
N ASP A 391 13.31 32.67 -9.52
CA ASP A 391 12.49 33.67 -10.19
C ASP A 391 11.00 33.54 -9.80
N PRO A 392 10.42 34.54 -9.11
CA PRO A 392 9.04 34.48 -8.63
C PRO A 392 7.97 34.52 -9.74
N GLN A 393 8.33 34.69 -11.02
CA GLN A 393 7.32 34.94 -12.08
C GLN A 393 6.86 33.74 -12.93
N HIS A 394 7.48 32.54 -12.87
CA HIS A 394 7.24 31.56 -13.96
C HIS A 394 7.04 30.07 -13.60
N ASN A 395 6.94 29.64 -12.34
CA ASN A 395 6.48 28.27 -12.04
C ASN A 395 5.96 28.10 -10.60
N GLU A 396 4.65 27.91 -10.41
CA GLU A 396 4.03 27.73 -9.08
C GLU A 396 4.29 26.35 -8.46
N VAL A 397 4.74 25.37 -9.24
CA VAL A 397 4.85 23.98 -8.78
C VAL A 397 6.28 23.60 -8.37
N GLN A 398 7.27 24.43 -8.69
CA GLN A 398 8.66 24.14 -8.39
C GLN A 398 9.01 24.47 -6.93
N PRO A 399 9.73 23.59 -6.19
CA PRO A 399 10.15 23.88 -4.84
C PRO A 399 11.05 25.12 -4.79
N ARG A 400 10.74 26.03 -3.86
CA ARG A 400 11.50 27.28 -3.64
C ARG A 400 12.63 27.10 -2.61
N ALA A 401 12.41 26.22 -1.65
CA ALA A 401 13.36 25.91 -0.60
C ALA A 401 13.11 24.51 -0.07
N ILE A 402 14.17 23.89 0.44
CA ILE A 402 14.08 22.70 1.29
C ILE A 402 14.18 23.20 2.72
N ARG A 403 13.26 22.83 3.61
CA ARG A 403 13.29 23.24 5.02
C ARG A 403 13.43 22.03 5.91
N THR A 404 14.43 22.05 6.79
CA THR A 404 14.62 21.03 7.80
C THR A 404 13.68 21.22 8.98
N LEU A 405 13.14 20.11 9.46
CA LEU A 405 12.33 20.05 10.68
C LEU A 405 13.18 19.45 11.82
N LYS A 406 12.81 19.78 13.06
CA LYS A 406 13.38 19.22 14.29
C LYS A 406 12.29 19.09 15.34
N ILE A 407 12.47 18.21 16.31
CA ILE A 407 11.60 18.18 17.49
C ILE A 407 11.67 19.54 18.21
N PRO A 408 10.52 20.16 18.55
CA PRO A 408 10.49 21.42 19.26
C PRO A 408 11.11 21.35 20.67
N ASP A 409 11.81 22.42 21.06
CA ASP A 409 12.59 22.46 22.30
C ASP A 409 11.71 22.43 23.58
N TYR A 410 10.39 22.60 23.45
CA TYR A 410 9.45 22.47 24.57
C TYR A 410 9.25 21.03 25.05
N PHE A 411 9.68 20.03 24.28
CA PHE A 411 9.80 18.64 24.73
C PHE A 411 11.12 18.44 25.48
N ALA A 412 11.21 18.97 26.70
CA ALA A 412 12.46 19.05 27.48
C ALA A 412 13.19 17.70 27.64
N GLU A 413 12.44 16.61 27.88
CA GLU A 413 12.98 15.24 28.06
C GLU A 413 13.63 14.67 26.78
N TYR A 414 13.34 15.25 25.61
CA TYR A 414 13.81 14.78 24.30
C TYR A 414 14.96 15.63 23.73
N ARG A 415 15.25 16.78 24.35
CA ARG A 415 16.26 17.74 23.87
C ARG A 415 17.63 17.11 23.66
N ASP A 416 18.09 16.30 24.62
CA ASP A 416 19.44 15.72 24.60
C ASP A 416 19.49 14.38 23.88
N LYS A 417 18.37 13.64 23.84
CA LYS A 417 18.26 12.38 23.10
C LYS A 417 18.09 12.61 21.59
N GLY A 418 17.79 13.82 21.15
CA GLY A 418 17.70 14.20 19.74
C GLY A 418 16.47 13.63 19.04
N ASP A 419 16.47 13.73 17.70
CA ASP A 419 15.34 13.29 16.86
C ASP A 419 15.17 11.75 16.86
N GLY A 420 16.09 10.96 17.44
CA GLY A 420 16.07 9.50 17.36
C GLY A 420 14.99 8.82 18.19
N LEU A 421 14.31 9.56 19.06
CA LEU A 421 13.11 9.12 19.77
C LEU A 421 11.82 9.73 19.20
N ALA A 422 11.85 10.34 18.02
CA ALA A 422 10.69 10.98 17.41
C ALA A 422 9.50 10.02 17.28
N SER A 423 9.72 8.77 16.86
CA SER A 423 8.62 7.81 16.72
C SER A 423 7.91 7.58 18.06
N PHE A 424 8.65 7.34 19.13
CA PHE A 424 8.07 7.12 20.46
C PHE A 424 7.37 8.36 21.02
N LEU A 425 7.95 9.55 20.83
CA LEU A 425 7.31 10.82 21.20
C LEU A 425 6.00 11.02 20.44
N GLY A 426 6.03 10.80 19.12
CA GLY A 426 4.88 10.89 18.23
C GLY A 426 3.75 9.97 18.64
N THR A 427 4.07 8.71 18.90
CA THR A 427 3.11 7.73 19.42
C THR A 427 2.57 8.16 20.77
N SER A 428 3.38 8.77 21.63
CA SER A 428 2.88 9.32 22.91
C SER A 428 1.91 10.49 22.72
N ILE A 429 2.18 11.38 21.77
CA ILE A 429 1.28 12.50 21.42
C ILE A 429 -0.04 11.97 20.88
N VAL A 430 0.01 11.07 19.90
CA VAL A 430 -1.19 10.48 19.28
C VAL A 430 -1.97 9.66 20.28
N ALA A 431 -1.32 8.87 21.14
CA ALA A 431 -2.00 8.11 22.19
C ALA A 431 -2.80 9.02 23.14
N LYS A 432 -2.26 10.21 23.45
CA LYS A 432 -2.94 11.20 24.30
C LYS A 432 -4.18 11.78 23.64
N ILE A 433 -4.20 11.90 22.31
CA ILE A 433 -5.36 12.32 21.54
C ILE A 433 -6.36 11.16 21.46
N THR A 434 -5.91 10.01 20.94
CA THR A 434 -6.72 8.83 20.63
C THR A 434 -7.47 8.24 21.83
N PHE A 435 -6.84 8.18 23.01
CA PHE A 435 -7.46 7.55 24.18
C PHE A 435 -8.18 8.52 25.13
N ASN A 436 -8.04 9.84 24.92
CA ASN A 436 -8.63 10.87 25.80
C ASN A 436 -9.77 11.65 25.11
N GLU A 437 -9.92 11.55 23.79
CA GLU A 437 -10.97 12.23 23.05
C GLU A 437 -12.34 11.53 23.22
N SER A 438 -13.37 12.32 23.56
CA SER A 438 -14.73 11.83 23.81
C SER A 438 -15.65 11.91 22.58
N ALA A 439 -15.20 12.60 21.52
CA ALA A 439 -15.99 12.92 20.33
C ALA A 439 -15.79 11.94 19.15
N GLY A 440 -14.72 11.13 19.17
CA GLY A 440 -14.41 10.12 18.15
C GLY A 440 -13.55 9.01 18.76
N LYS A 441 -13.83 7.74 18.40
CA LYS A 441 -13.12 6.58 18.95
C LYS A 441 -12.10 6.07 17.93
N ASN A 442 -10.85 6.50 18.03
CA ASN A 442 -9.82 6.17 17.05
C ASN A 442 -8.99 4.92 17.39
N TYR A 443 -9.61 3.97 18.09
CA TYR A 443 -8.98 2.73 18.52
C TYR A 443 -10.01 1.61 18.67
N VAL A 444 -9.57 0.37 18.53
CA VAL A 444 -10.40 -0.81 18.79
C VAL A 444 -10.40 -1.07 20.29
N SER A 445 -11.58 -1.20 20.91
CA SER A 445 -11.68 -1.66 22.29
C SER A 445 -11.98 -3.14 22.37
N LYS A 446 -11.72 -3.75 23.54
CA LYS A 446 -12.02 -5.16 23.79
C LYS A 446 -13.50 -5.52 23.55
N SER A 447 -14.43 -4.61 23.80
CA SER A 447 -15.85 -4.83 23.49
C SER A 447 -16.13 -4.83 22.00
N ASP A 448 -15.43 -4.00 21.21
CA ASP A 448 -15.60 -3.98 19.76
C ASP A 448 -15.03 -5.27 19.16
N TYR A 449 -13.83 -5.67 19.59
CA TYR A 449 -13.20 -6.93 19.17
C TYR A 449 -14.07 -8.15 19.52
N ALA A 450 -14.62 -8.20 20.74
CA ALA A 450 -15.51 -9.28 21.15
C ALA A 450 -16.84 -9.29 20.38
N ALA A 451 -17.38 -8.11 20.02
CA ALA A 451 -18.58 -8.02 19.19
C ALA A 451 -18.33 -8.59 17.78
N VAL A 452 -17.16 -8.30 17.20
CA VAL A 452 -16.73 -8.86 15.91
C VAL A 452 -16.54 -10.38 16.01
N LEU A 453 -15.86 -10.89 17.05
CA LEU A 453 -15.69 -12.32 17.26
C LEU A 453 -17.02 -13.03 17.52
N THR A 454 -17.97 -12.41 18.22
CA THR A 454 -19.29 -12.99 18.47
C THR A 454 -20.12 -13.03 17.18
N ALA A 455 -20.04 -11.99 16.35
CA ALA A 455 -20.60 -12.02 15.01
C ALA A 455 -19.97 -13.18 14.19
N ALA A 456 -18.64 -13.28 14.14
CA ALA A 456 -17.93 -14.35 13.44
C ALA A 456 -18.20 -15.77 14.00
N ALA A 457 -18.39 -15.91 15.31
CA ALA A 457 -18.72 -17.18 15.99
C ALA A 457 -20.16 -17.63 15.72
N LEU A 458 -21.10 -16.69 15.58
CA LEU A 458 -22.46 -16.95 15.13
C LEU A 458 -22.51 -17.38 13.65
N TYR A 459 -21.49 -17.05 12.84
CA TYR A 459 -21.31 -17.58 11.49
C TYR A 459 -20.64 -18.96 11.42
N SER A 460 -20.00 -19.45 12.50
CA SER A 460 -19.20 -20.70 12.51
C SER A 460 -19.83 -21.86 13.30
N SER A 461 -21.05 -21.70 13.79
CA SER A 461 -21.83 -22.78 14.42
C SER A 461 -23.04 -23.19 13.56
N GLY A 462 -22.82 -24.12 12.64
CA GLY A 462 -23.80 -25.16 12.30
C GLY A 462 -25.20 -24.72 11.85
N ALA A 463 -25.29 -23.69 11.02
CA ALA A 463 -26.27 -23.61 9.94
C ALA A 463 -25.52 -23.02 8.75
N VAL A 464 -25.65 -23.61 7.56
CA VAL A 464 -25.26 -22.92 6.32
C VAL A 464 -26.20 -21.72 6.22
N ALA A 465 -25.82 -20.59 6.80
CA ALA A 465 -26.40 -19.32 6.44
C ALA A 465 -25.96 -19.10 5.00
N ALA A 466 -26.91 -19.17 4.07
CA ALA A 466 -26.68 -18.75 2.70
C ALA A 466 -25.99 -17.37 2.72
N THR A 467 -24.84 -17.25 2.06
CA THR A 467 -24.14 -15.96 1.90
C THR A 467 -25.02 -15.09 1.00
N SER A 468 -25.91 -14.32 1.63
CA SER A 468 -26.80 -13.40 0.93
C SER A 468 -26.08 -12.08 0.72
N TYR A 469 -25.91 -11.68 -0.54
CA TYR A 469 -25.30 -10.41 -0.92
C TYR A 469 -26.39 -9.37 -1.12
N SER A 470 -26.21 -8.19 -0.54
CA SER A 470 -27.20 -7.11 -0.58
C SER A 470 -26.91 -6.13 -1.72
N LEU A 471 -27.94 -5.67 -2.43
CA LEU A 471 -27.78 -4.71 -3.53
C LEU A 471 -27.21 -3.39 -3.00
N VAL A 472 -26.07 -2.96 -3.56
CA VAL A 472 -25.40 -1.69 -3.20
C VAL A 472 -25.43 -0.68 -4.33
N LYS A 473 -25.50 -1.12 -5.59
CA LYS A 473 -25.58 -0.25 -6.76
C LYS A 473 -26.37 -0.90 -7.89
N GLU A 474 -27.15 -0.08 -8.59
CA GLU A 474 -27.82 -0.43 -9.83
C GLU A 474 -27.56 0.65 -10.88
N TYR A 475 -27.20 0.20 -12.08
CA TYR A 475 -27.13 0.98 -13.31
C TYR A 475 -28.19 0.41 -14.26
N ALA A 476 -29.32 1.09 -14.39
CA ALA A 476 -30.46 0.65 -15.20
C ALA A 476 -31.31 1.84 -15.65
N GLY A 477 -32.07 1.67 -16.73
CA GLY A 477 -33.03 2.67 -17.18
C GLY A 477 -32.40 4.02 -17.52
N ALA A 478 -33.18 5.10 -17.36
CA ALA A 478 -32.77 6.45 -17.75
C ALA A 478 -31.51 6.95 -17.00
N SER A 479 -31.25 6.43 -15.81
CA SER A 479 -30.10 6.76 -14.96
C SER A 479 -28.91 5.81 -15.15
N PHE A 480 -28.91 4.95 -16.18
CA PHE A 480 -27.83 3.97 -16.37
C PHE A 480 -26.43 4.61 -16.38
N PHE A 481 -26.28 5.75 -17.06
CA PHE A 481 -25.01 6.46 -17.19
C PHE A 481 -24.70 7.39 -16.00
N ASP A 482 -25.53 7.41 -14.96
CA ASP A 482 -25.24 8.17 -13.74
C ASP A 482 -24.12 7.48 -12.94
N GLY A 483 -23.11 8.25 -12.53
CA GLY A 483 -21.95 7.71 -11.82
C GLY A 483 -20.92 7.00 -12.73
N TRP A 484 -21.00 7.19 -14.04
CA TRP A 484 -19.96 6.80 -15.00
C TRP A 484 -19.11 7.99 -15.42
N VAL A 485 -17.81 7.75 -15.61
CA VAL A 485 -16.82 8.70 -16.12
C VAL A 485 -16.44 8.28 -17.54
N PHE A 486 -16.60 9.18 -18.50
CA PHE A 486 -16.22 8.97 -19.90
C PHE A 486 -14.74 9.29 -20.10
N TYR A 487 -14.01 8.41 -20.79
CA TYR A 487 -12.55 8.49 -20.89
C TYR A 487 -12.04 9.71 -21.70
N ASP A 488 -12.79 10.12 -22.73
CA ASP A 488 -12.50 11.30 -23.57
C ASP A 488 -11.05 11.42 -24.07
N PHE A 489 -10.51 10.30 -24.54
CA PHE A 489 -9.14 10.22 -25.04
C PHE A 489 -9.01 9.10 -26.09
N TYR A 490 -7.99 9.15 -26.94
CA TYR A 490 -7.73 8.04 -27.85
C TYR A 490 -7.32 6.79 -27.08
N ASP A 491 -7.50 5.62 -27.69
CA ASP A 491 -7.07 4.37 -27.07
C ASP A 491 -5.53 4.27 -27.05
N ASN A 492 -4.97 4.74 -25.95
CA ASN A 492 -3.56 4.69 -25.61
C ASN A 492 -3.20 3.45 -24.79
N THR A 493 -4.18 2.67 -24.32
CA THR A 493 -3.96 1.52 -23.43
C THR A 493 -3.73 0.23 -24.20
N THR A 494 -4.50 -0.02 -25.25
CA THR A 494 -4.35 -1.22 -26.10
C THR A 494 -4.00 -0.85 -27.56
N SER A 495 -3.66 0.41 -27.79
CA SER A 495 -3.26 0.96 -29.08
C SER A 495 -4.31 0.75 -30.19
N GLY A 496 -5.60 0.69 -29.81
CA GLY A 496 -6.69 0.57 -30.76
C GLY A 496 -6.86 1.77 -31.69
N ASP A 497 -7.56 1.55 -32.79
CA ASP A 497 -7.84 2.56 -33.81
C ASP A 497 -9.13 3.35 -33.52
N ILE A 498 -9.25 3.76 -32.26
CA ILE A 498 -10.44 4.39 -31.70
C ILE A 498 -10.11 5.69 -30.96
N ASN A 499 -10.98 6.70 -31.10
CA ASN A 499 -11.08 7.82 -30.18
C ASN A 499 -12.26 7.57 -29.24
N TYR A 500 -12.02 7.53 -27.94
CA TYR A 500 -13.13 7.55 -26.98
C TYR A 500 -13.59 8.97 -26.79
N VAL A 501 -14.86 9.23 -27.04
CA VAL A 501 -15.41 10.59 -26.99
C VAL A 501 -16.00 10.94 -25.63
N SER A 502 -16.03 12.24 -25.30
CA SER A 502 -16.73 12.77 -24.12
C SER A 502 -18.19 12.36 -24.05
N GLN A 503 -18.78 12.42 -22.84
CA GLN A 503 -20.21 12.17 -22.64
C GLN A 503 -21.11 13.06 -23.52
N ALA A 504 -20.72 14.33 -23.72
CA ALA A 504 -21.49 15.27 -24.53
C ALA A 504 -21.53 14.83 -26.00
N ASN A 505 -20.39 14.45 -26.57
CA ASN A 505 -20.29 13.98 -27.95
C ASN A 505 -20.97 12.61 -28.09
N ALA A 506 -20.71 11.68 -27.17
CA ALA A 506 -21.34 10.36 -27.16
C ALA A 506 -22.88 10.45 -27.16
N THR A 507 -23.44 11.40 -26.41
CA THR A 507 -24.89 11.63 -26.37
C THR A 507 -25.40 12.27 -27.66
N ALA A 508 -24.70 13.30 -28.15
CA ALA A 508 -25.07 14.04 -29.36
C ALA A 508 -25.04 13.16 -30.61
N GLU A 509 -24.06 12.27 -30.69
CA GLU A 509 -23.82 11.35 -31.82
C GLU A 509 -24.50 9.99 -31.64
N LYS A 510 -25.22 9.79 -30.53
CA LYS A 510 -25.90 8.53 -30.19
C LYS A 510 -24.94 7.33 -30.13
N LEU A 511 -23.76 7.54 -29.57
CA LEU A 511 -22.79 6.50 -29.24
C LEU A 511 -22.96 5.94 -27.82
N ALA A 512 -23.51 6.73 -26.89
CA ALA A 512 -23.95 6.27 -25.57
C ALA A 512 -25.31 6.88 -25.22
N TYR A 513 -26.34 6.06 -25.05
CA TYR A 513 -27.70 6.53 -24.71
C TYR A 513 -28.57 5.39 -24.18
N VAL A 514 -29.69 5.74 -23.54
CA VAL A 514 -30.72 4.78 -23.14
C VAL A 514 -31.79 4.73 -24.22
N ASP A 515 -32.13 3.53 -24.69
CA ASP A 515 -33.14 3.33 -25.73
C ASP A 515 -34.57 3.46 -25.18
N ASN A 516 -35.57 3.29 -26.05
CA ASN A 516 -36.97 3.40 -25.64
C ASN A 516 -37.45 2.25 -24.75
N ASN A 517 -36.72 1.13 -24.70
CA ASN A 517 -37.01 -0.02 -23.85
C ASN A 517 -36.34 0.11 -22.48
N GLY A 518 -35.51 1.14 -22.28
CA GLY A 518 -34.77 1.38 -21.04
C GLY A 518 -33.41 0.67 -20.98
N ALA A 519 -32.97 0.06 -22.09
CA ALA A 519 -31.66 -0.57 -22.20
C ALA A 519 -30.59 0.48 -22.54
N ALA A 520 -29.42 0.35 -21.94
CA ALA A 520 -28.28 1.19 -22.27
C ALA A 520 -27.58 0.69 -23.53
N ILE A 521 -27.41 1.60 -24.48
CA ILE A 521 -26.69 1.41 -25.73
C ILE A 521 -25.34 2.09 -25.64
N ILE A 522 -24.26 1.33 -25.85
CA ILE A 522 -22.90 1.84 -26.04
C ILE A 522 -22.40 1.28 -27.37
N LYS A 523 -21.99 2.12 -28.32
CA LYS A 523 -21.65 1.69 -29.68
C LYS A 523 -20.48 2.43 -30.30
N VAL A 524 -19.86 1.79 -31.27
CA VAL A 524 -18.90 2.42 -32.19
C VAL A 524 -19.65 3.26 -33.23
N ASP A 525 -19.08 4.39 -33.65
CA ASP A 525 -19.62 5.16 -34.76
C ASP A 525 -19.63 4.34 -36.05
N ASN A 526 -20.81 4.16 -36.61
CA ASN A 526 -21.04 3.45 -37.86
C ASN A 526 -21.52 4.36 -39.01
N THR A 527 -21.51 5.67 -38.81
CA THR A 527 -22.11 6.64 -39.74
C THR A 527 -21.09 7.57 -40.40
N THR A 528 -19.98 7.89 -39.72
CA THR A 528 -19.05 8.90 -40.23
C THR A 528 -17.98 8.30 -41.14
N PHE A 529 -17.52 9.14 -42.07
CA PHE A 529 -16.36 8.88 -42.90
C PHE A 529 -15.09 9.24 -42.12
N VAL A 530 -14.20 8.26 -41.94
CA VAL A 530 -12.92 8.42 -41.24
C VAL A 530 -11.80 8.67 -42.26
N PRO A 531 -11.15 9.85 -42.25
CA PRO A 531 -10.02 10.11 -43.14
C PRO A 531 -8.84 9.17 -42.92
N TRP A 532 -7.90 9.15 -43.87
CA TRP A 532 -6.67 8.39 -43.71
C TRP A 532 -5.89 8.90 -42.48
N ASN A 533 -5.33 7.97 -41.71
CA ASN A 533 -4.59 8.23 -40.48
C ASN A 533 -5.40 8.93 -39.37
N GLN A 534 -6.72 8.71 -39.34
CA GLN A 534 -7.63 9.14 -38.28
C GLN A 534 -8.31 7.92 -37.65
N LYS A 535 -8.77 8.06 -36.41
CA LYS A 535 -9.42 6.97 -35.65
C LYS A 535 -10.94 7.12 -35.71
N ARG A 536 -11.65 6.02 -35.49
CA ARG A 536 -13.11 5.99 -35.44
C ARG A 536 -13.58 6.30 -34.01
N ASP A 537 -14.74 6.92 -33.87
CA ASP A 537 -15.22 7.30 -32.55
C ASP A 537 -15.95 6.12 -31.88
N SER A 538 -15.75 5.98 -30.57
CA SER A 538 -16.39 4.98 -29.70
C SER A 538 -16.47 5.53 -28.28
N VAL A 539 -16.85 4.68 -27.32
CA VAL A 539 -17.04 5.07 -25.92
C VAL A 539 -16.32 4.09 -25.01
N ARG A 540 -15.60 4.65 -24.03
CA ARG A 540 -15.11 3.96 -22.83
C ARG A 540 -15.64 4.69 -21.61
N VAL A 541 -16.32 3.95 -20.74
CA VAL A 541 -16.84 4.46 -19.48
C VAL A 541 -16.33 3.63 -18.32
N THR A 542 -16.06 4.29 -17.19
CA THR A 542 -15.62 3.66 -15.95
C THR A 542 -16.48 4.16 -14.79
N THR A 543 -16.92 3.29 -13.88
CA THR A 543 -17.72 3.72 -12.72
C THR A 543 -16.90 4.61 -11.81
N ALA A 544 -17.52 5.67 -11.26
CA ALA A 544 -16.90 6.49 -10.22
C ALA A 544 -16.77 5.74 -8.88
N ASP A 545 -17.67 4.77 -8.65
CA ASP A 545 -17.65 3.90 -7.47
C ASP A 545 -16.72 2.71 -7.66
N TYR A 546 -16.20 2.21 -6.54
CA TYR A 546 -15.34 1.04 -6.41
C TYR A 546 -16.05 -0.06 -5.61
N PHE A 547 -15.77 -1.31 -5.97
CA PHE A 547 -16.36 -2.52 -5.40
C PHE A 547 -15.23 -3.38 -4.81
N ASP A 548 -15.21 -3.48 -3.47
CA ASP A 548 -14.20 -4.25 -2.73
C ASP A 548 -14.51 -5.76 -2.73
N LEU A 549 -13.63 -6.54 -2.13
CA LEU A 549 -13.84 -7.96 -1.86
C LEU A 549 -15.16 -8.21 -1.09
N GLY A 550 -15.81 -9.31 -1.42
CA GLY A 550 -17.17 -9.64 -0.96
C GLY A 550 -18.24 -9.06 -1.86
N SER A 551 -17.90 -8.68 -3.10
CA SER A 551 -18.83 -8.13 -4.07
C SER A 551 -19.27 -9.17 -5.09
N VAL A 552 -20.51 -9.02 -5.57
CA VAL A 552 -21.06 -9.77 -6.69
C VAL A 552 -21.55 -8.78 -7.74
N LEU A 553 -20.99 -8.88 -8.95
CA LEU A 553 -21.35 -8.05 -10.08
C LEU A 553 -22.21 -8.86 -11.04
N ILE A 554 -23.31 -8.29 -11.53
CA ILE A 554 -24.23 -8.95 -12.48
C ILE A 554 -24.50 -8.00 -13.63
N MET A 555 -24.19 -8.42 -14.85
CA MET A 555 -24.60 -7.74 -16.08
C MET A 555 -25.63 -8.60 -16.82
N ASP A 556 -26.78 -8.00 -17.12
CA ASP A 556 -27.80 -8.57 -17.99
C ASP A 556 -27.82 -7.80 -19.32
N ALA A 557 -27.54 -8.49 -20.42
CA ALA A 557 -27.47 -7.89 -21.74
C ALA A 557 -28.27 -8.71 -22.77
N THR A 558 -28.87 -8.04 -23.75
CA THR A 558 -29.53 -8.65 -24.92
C THR A 558 -28.59 -8.73 -26.12
N HIS A 559 -27.61 -7.81 -26.18
CA HIS A 559 -26.60 -7.76 -27.24
C HIS A 559 -25.23 -7.35 -26.65
N ILE A 560 -24.16 -7.99 -27.12
CA ILE A 560 -22.76 -7.65 -26.84
C ILE A 560 -22.09 -7.41 -28.21
N PRO A 561 -21.18 -6.43 -28.35
CA PRO A 561 -20.57 -6.11 -29.64
C PRO A 561 -19.82 -7.31 -30.21
N TYR A 562 -19.79 -7.46 -31.54
CA TYR A 562 -18.93 -8.44 -32.21
C TYR A 562 -18.69 -8.06 -33.67
N GLY A 563 -17.74 -8.74 -34.31
CA GLY A 563 -17.46 -8.61 -35.72
C GLY A 563 -16.01 -8.24 -36.00
N CYS A 564 -15.63 -8.27 -37.28
CA CYS A 564 -14.25 -8.05 -37.68
C CYS A 564 -13.68 -6.71 -37.21
N GLY A 565 -12.53 -6.78 -36.56
CA GLY A 565 -11.83 -5.63 -35.98
C GLY A 565 -12.44 -5.10 -34.69
N ILE A 566 -13.54 -5.67 -34.18
CA ILE A 566 -14.18 -5.26 -32.93
C ILE A 566 -13.53 -5.99 -31.75
N TRP A 567 -13.25 -5.26 -30.68
CA TRP A 567 -12.76 -5.76 -29.40
C TRP A 567 -13.54 -5.06 -28.28
N PRO A 568 -14.63 -5.68 -27.79
CA PRO A 568 -15.42 -5.15 -26.70
C PRO A 568 -15.04 -5.78 -25.35
N SER A 569 -15.16 -4.98 -24.30
CA SER A 569 -14.83 -5.43 -22.96
C SER A 569 -15.87 -4.97 -21.94
N PHE A 570 -16.35 -5.90 -21.10
CA PHE A 570 -16.96 -5.62 -19.79
C PHE A 570 -16.03 -6.24 -18.74
N TRP A 571 -15.38 -5.39 -17.98
CA TRP A 571 -14.27 -5.79 -17.13
C TRP A 571 -14.20 -4.91 -15.89
N THR A 572 -13.31 -5.25 -14.96
CA THR A 572 -13.04 -4.42 -13.80
C THR A 572 -11.55 -4.20 -13.60
N LYS A 573 -11.19 -3.08 -12.99
CA LYS A 573 -9.80 -2.78 -12.65
C LYS A 573 -9.64 -2.10 -11.31
N GLY A 574 -8.51 -2.37 -10.66
CA GLY A 574 -8.00 -1.53 -9.60
C GLY A 574 -7.48 -0.18 -10.14
N GLU A 575 -7.27 0.77 -9.24
CA GLU A 575 -6.81 2.11 -9.62
C GLU A 575 -5.43 2.10 -10.29
N SER A 576 -4.51 1.29 -9.76
CA SER A 576 -3.13 1.16 -10.25
C SER A 576 -2.93 -0.13 -11.03
N TRP A 577 -2.82 -0.07 -12.35
CA TRP A 577 -2.60 -1.27 -13.17
C TRP A 577 -1.10 -1.65 -13.27
N PRO A 578 -0.73 -2.96 -13.22
CA PRO A 578 -1.56 -4.12 -12.88
C PRO A 578 -1.58 -4.42 -11.37
N ALA A 579 -1.00 -3.56 -10.53
CA ALA A 579 -0.82 -3.79 -9.10
C ALA A 579 -2.13 -3.95 -8.30
N GLY A 580 -3.20 -3.29 -8.73
CA GLY A 580 -4.54 -3.39 -8.16
C GLY A 580 -5.40 -4.46 -8.81
N GLY A 581 -4.85 -5.26 -9.74
CA GLY A 581 -5.55 -6.32 -10.44
C GLY A 581 -6.53 -5.84 -11.51
N GLU A 582 -6.83 -6.72 -12.44
CA GLU A 582 -7.85 -6.56 -13.49
C GLU A 582 -8.58 -7.89 -13.71
N ILE A 583 -9.90 -7.80 -13.93
CA ILE A 583 -10.82 -8.93 -14.11
C ILE A 583 -11.61 -8.73 -15.40
N ASP A 584 -11.28 -9.51 -16.43
CA ASP A 584 -11.98 -9.49 -17.72
C ASP A 584 -13.15 -10.47 -17.67
N ILE A 585 -14.37 -9.92 -17.63
CA ILE A 585 -15.61 -10.70 -17.44
C ILE A 585 -16.21 -11.06 -18.79
N VAL A 586 -16.28 -10.10 -19.71
CA VAL A 586 -16.58 -10.34 -21.12
C VAL A 586 -15.46 -9.71 -21.93
N GLU A 587 -14.71 -10.54 -22.64
CA GLU A 587 -13.68 -10.08 -23.56
C GLU A 587 -13.53 -11.06 -24.72
N ALA A 588 -13.56 -10.54 -25.94
CA ALA A 588 -13.38 -11.32 -27.15
C ALA A 588 -13.01 -10.40 -28.31
N ILE A 589 -12.62 -10.97 -29.44
CA ILE A 589 -12.22 -10.20 -30.62
C ILE A 589 -12.79 -10.79 -31.91
N ASN A 590 -12.92 -9.94 -32.93
CA ASN A 590 -13.23 -10.33 -34.29
C ASN A 590 -14.48 -11.26 -34.38
N SER A 591 -14.29 -12.46 -34.91
CA SER A 591 -15.33 -13.46 -35.17
C SER A 591 -15.32 -14.60 -34.14
N MET A 592 -14.77 -14.39 -32.94
CA MET A 592 -14.93 -15.33 -31.83
C MET A 592 -16.42 -15.59 -31.55
N THR A 593 -16.74 -16.79 -31.09
CA THR A 593 -18.11 -17.25 -30.82
C THR A 593 -18.38 -17.52 -29.35
N ASP A 594 -17.31 -17.59 -28.58
CA ASP A 594 -17.29 -17.90 -27.17
C ASP A 594 -16.46 -16.84 -26.45
N ASN A 595 -16.87 -16.54 -25.22
CA ASN A 595 -16.25 -15.52 -24.40
C ASN A 595 -14.93 -16.02 -23.80
N GLN A 596 -13.98 -15.10 -23.62
CA GLN A 596 -12.80 -15.32 -22.80
C GLN A 596 -12.94 -14.57 -21.47
N TYR A 597 -12.44 -15.20 -20.42
CA TYR A 597 -12.25 -14.61 -19.09
C TYR A 597 -10.74 -14.52 -18.83
N ALA A 598 -10.27 -13.43 -18.24
CA ALA A 598 -8.87 -13.29 -17.85
C ALA A 598 -8.73 -12.54 -16.53
N LEU A 599 -7.64 -12.85 -15.81
CA LEU A 599 -7.15 -11.96 -14.76
C LEU A 599 -5.75 -11.48 -15.10
N HIS A 600 -5.49 -10.21 -14.78
CA HIS A 600 -4.17 -9.60 -14.85
C HIS A 600 -3.74 -9.12 -13.46
N SER A 601 -2.50 -9.40 -13.08
CA SER A 601 -1.93 -9.00 -11.79
C SER A 601 -0.41 -8.86 -11.85
N ASN A 602 0.20 -8.43 -10.75
CA ASN A 602 1.64 -8.61 -10.55
C ASN A 602 2.02 -10.12 -10.44
N GLU A 603 3.33 -10.38 -10.49
CA GLU A 603 3.92 -11.72 -10.31
C GLU A 603 3.48 -12.36 -8.98
N GLY A 604 3.05 -13.63 -9.02
CA GLY A 604 2.69 -14.42 -7.84
C GLY A 604 1.25 -14.92 -7.79
N CYS A 605 0.39 -14.49 -8.72
CA CYS A 605 -0.99 -14.97 -8.88
C CYS A 605 -1.13 -15.89 -10.09
N SER A 606 -1.86 -16.99 -9.96
CA SER A 606 -2.11 -17.93 -11.05
C SER A 606 -3.51 -18.52 -11.04
N ALA A 607 -4.04 -18.81 -12.24
CA ALA A 607 -5.18 -19.70 -12.40
C ALA A 607 -4.76 -21.15 -12.16
N SER A 608 -5.67 -21.97 -11.64
CA SER A 608 -5.38 -23.39 -11.40
C SER A 608 -6.56 -24.28 -11.72
N SER A 609 -6.28 -25.55 -12.01
CA SER A 609 -7.30 -26.58 -12.19
C SER A 609 -7.82 -27.18 -10.88
N SER A 610 -7.42 -26.63 -9.74
CA SER A 610 -7.78 -27.15 -8.41
C SER A 610 -9.22 -26.83 -8.03
N ALA A 611 -9.79 -25.77 -8.61
CA ALA A 611 -11.17 -25.36 -8.39
C ALA A 611 -12.12 -25.98 -9.43
N SER A 612 -13.41 -26.07 -9.10
CA SER A 612 -14.42 -26.55 -10.05
C SER A 612 -14.84 -25.42 -10.99
N PHE A 613 -14.80 -25.69 -12.30
CA PHE A 613 -15.25 -24.81 -13.37
C PHE A 613 -15.79 -25.64 -14.55
N SER A 614 -16.57 -25.02 -15.43
CA SER A 614 -17.16 -25.66 -16.62
C SER A 614 -16.57 -25.18 -17.95
N GLY A 615 -15.80 -24.09 -17.93
CA GLY A 615 -15.01 -23.61 -19.06
C GLY A 615 -13.76 -24.46 -19.34
N SER A 616 -12.87 -23.94 -20.17
CA SER A 616 -11.55 -24.52 -20.45
C SER A 616 -10.45 -23.60 -19.95
N ILE A 617 -9.46 -24.14 -19.23
CA ILE A 617 -8.33 -23.35 -18.71
C ILE A 617 -7.26 -23.18 -19.80
N GLY A 618 -6.76 -21.96 -19.94
CA GLY A 618 -5.71 -21.57 -20.90
C GLY A 618 -4.38 -21.28 -20.21
N VAL A 619 -3.83 -20.09 -20.49
CA VAL A 619 -2.64 -19.58 -19.80
C VAL A 619 -2.93 -19.46 -18.31
N THR A 620 -2.01 -19.90 -17.45
CA THR A 620 -2.25 -19.92 -15.99
C THR A 620 -1.58 -18.79 -15.23
N ASP A 621 -0.58 -18.13 -15.81
CA ASP A 621 0.14 -17.03 -15.17
C ASP A 621 -0.56 -15.69 -15.39
N CYS A 622 -1.05 -15.08 -14.30
CA CYS A 622 -1.81 -13.84 -14.35
C CYS A 622 -0.93 -12.59 -14.59
N ASN A 623 0.40 -12.73 -14.48
CA ASN A 623 1.36 -11.68 -14.84
C ASN A 623 1.82 -11.78 -16.32
N SER A 624 1.36 -12.81 -17.04
CA SER A 624 1.66 -12.90 -18.47
C SER A 624 0.96 -11.80 -19.27
N THR A 625 1.46 -11.48 -20.46
CA THR A 625 0.85 -10.46 -21.33
C THR A 625 -0.62 -10.74 -21.65
N ALA A 626 -1.01 -12.02 -21.68
CA ALA A 626 -2.37 -12.45 -21.96
C ALA A 626 -3.23 -12.64 -20.68
N GLY A 627 -2.64 -12.44 -19.51
CA GLY A 627 -3.26 -12.79 -18.23
C GLY A 627 -3.43 -14.29 -18.07
N CYS A 628 -4.05 -14.70 -16.96
CA CYS A 628 -4.43 -16.08 -16.75
C CYS A 628 -5.88 -16.29 -17.18
N GLN A 629 -6.12 -17.26 -18.05
CA GLN A 629 -7.30 -17.30 -18.91
C GLN A 629 -8.17 -18.53 -18.66
N PHE A 630 -9.48 -18.31 -18.76
CA PHE A 630 -10.45 -19.36 -19.05
C PHE A 630 -11.23 -19.00 -20.31
N SER A 631 -11.63 -20.00 -21.07
CA SER A 631 -12.53 -19.85 -22.22
C SER A 631 -13.87 -20.50 -21.89
N GLU A 632 -14.95 -19.82 -22.24
CA GLU A 632 -16.29 -20.38 -22.17
C GLU A 632 -16.46 -21.52 -23.19
N THR A 633 -17.23 -22.55 -22.84
CA THR A 633 -17.49 -23.68 -23.75
C THR A 633 -18.86 -23.59 -24.43
N LYS A 634 -19.76 -22.74 -23.90
CA LYS A 634 -21.05 -22.43 -24.55
C LYS A 634 -20.84 -21.48 -25.73
N ALA A 635 -21.10 -21.98 -26.94
CA ALA A 635 -20.93 -21.24 -28.21
C ALA A 635 -21.89 -20.05 -28.40
N ASN A 636 -22.80 -19.80 -27.46
CA ASN A 636 -23.69 -18.64 -27.44
C ASN A 636 -23.37 -17.68 -26.28
N SER A 637 -22.17 -17.78 -25.71
CA SER A 637 -21.69 -16.83 -24.72
C SER A 637 -21.26 -15.50 -25.34
N TYR A 638 -20.83 -15.51 -26.59
CA TYR A 638 -20.45 -14.29 -27.28
C TYR A 638 -20.95 -14.29 -28.74
N GLY A 639 -20.84 -13.13 -29.39
CA GLY A 639 -21.05 -13.01 -30.82
C GLY A 639 -22.51 -13.16 -31.27
N PRO A 640 -22.74 -13.59 -32.53
CA PRO A 640 -24.08 -13.74 -33.07
C PRO A 640 -24.95 -14.74 -32.27
N GLY A 641 -24.32 -15.77 -31.68
CA GLY A 641 -25.02 -16.79 -30.89
C GLY A 641 -25.65 -16.22 -29.63
N PHE A 642 -24.95 -15.32 -28.93
CA PHE A 642 -25.46 -14.62 -27.75
C PHE A 642 -26.72 -13.82 -28.10
N SER A 643 -26.64 -12.98 -29.12
CA SER A 643 -27.75 -12.12 -29.55
C SER A 643 -28.95 -12.94 -30.06
N ALA A 644 -28.70 -14.01 -30.81
CA ALA A 644 -29.75 -14.92 -31.30
C ALA A 644 -30.48 -15.66 -30.17
N ALA A 645 -29.82 -15.87 -29.03
CA ALA A 645 -30.43 -16.48 -27.84
C ALA A 645 -31.28 -15.50 -27.01
N GLY A 646 -31.37 -14.23 -27.41
CA GLY A 646 -31.97 -13.16 -26.60
C GLY A 646 -31.01 -12.65 -25.51
N GLY A 647 -29.71 -12.83 -25.72
CA GLY A 647 -28.63 -12.49 -24.81
C GLY A 647 -28.50 -13.43 -23.62
N GLY A 648 -28.08 -12.89 -22.49
CA GLY A 648 -27.78 -13.67 -21.30
C GLY A 648 -27.30 -12.82 -20.13
N VAL A 649 -26.86 -13.50 -19.09
CA VAL A 649 -26.37 -12.89 -17.85
C VAL A 649 -24.96 -13.37 -17.56
N TYR A 650 -24.09 -12.42 -17.29
CA TYR A 650 -22.78 -12.63 -16.70
C TYR A 650 -22.83 -12.23 -15.23
N ALA A 651 -22.38 -13.12 -14.33
CA ALA A 651 -22.22 -12.80 -12.92
C ALA A 651 -20.81 -13.13 -12.44
N THR A 652 -20.24 -12.25 -11.64
CA THR A 652 -18.88 -12.36 -11.12
C THR A 652 -18.92 -12.22 -9.61
N LEU A 653 -18.52 -13.26 -8.90
CA LEU A 653 -18.16 -13.19 -7.49
C LEU A 653 -16.71 -12.73 -7.38
N PHE A 654 -16.46 -11.72 -6.55
CA PHE A 654 -15.13 -11.20 -6.23
C PHE A 654 -15.01 -11.10 -4.70
N ASP A 655 -14.33 -12.06 -4.08
CA ASP A 655 -14.12 -12.11 -2.64
C ASP A 655 -12.80 -12.78 -2.24
N THR A 656 -12.58 -12.95 -0.94
CA THR A 656 -11.33 -13.54 -0.41
C THR A 656 -11.13 -15.01 -0.80
N SER A 657 -12.19 -15.72 -1.22
CA SER A 657 -12.09 -17.08 -1.76
C SER A 657 -11.64 -17.10 -3.22
N GLY A 658 -11.86 -15.99 -3.93
CA GLY A 658 -11.29 -15.70 -5.24
C GLY A 658 -12.25 -15.01 -6.20
N VAL A 659 -12.06 -15.26 -7.49
CA VAL A 659 -12.95 -14.78 -8.55
C VAL A 659 -13.62 -15.96 -9.24
N ALA A 660 -14.95 -15.98 -9.21
CA ALA A 660 -15.74 -16.95 -9.94
C ALA A 660 -16.71 -16.23 -10.89
N ILE A 661 -16.74 -16.67 -12.15
CA ILE A 661 -17.55 -16.04 -13.20
C ILE A 661 -18.49 -17.07 -13.80
N TRP A 662 -19.78 -16.74 -13.88
CA TRP A 662 -20.82 -17.55 -14.50
C TRP A 662 -21.37 -16.85 -15.74
N PHE A 663 -21.66 -17.66 -16.75
CA PHE A 663 -22.48 -17.27 -17.88
C PHE A 663 -23.73 -18.16 -17.99
N TRP A 664 -24.89 -17.52 -18.08
CA TRP A 664 -26.15 -18.15 -18.44
C TRP A 664 -26.73 -17.53 -19.69
N SER A 665 -27.06 -18.38 -20.66
CA SER A 665 -27.94 -18.02 -21.77
C SER A 665 -29.29 -17.55 -21.23
N ARG A 666 -30.02 -16.71 -21.96
CA ARG A 666 -31.28 -16.12 -21.50
C ARG A 666 -32.27 -17.09 -20.84
N ASN A 667 -32.43 -18.30 -21.37
CA ASN A 667 -33.37 -19.31 -20.86
C ASN A 667 -32.84 -20.09 -19.64
N ASP A 668 -31.54 -19.98 -19.35
CA ASP A 668 -30.85 -20.72 -18.28
C ASP A 668 -30.54 -19.85 -17.06
N VAL A 669 -30.98 -18.57 -17.07
CA VAL A 669 -30.74 -17.63 -15.96
C VAL A 669 -31.45 -18.14 -14.69
N PRO A 670 -30.74 -18.34 -13.57
CA PRO A 670 -31.34 -18.79 -12.31
C PRO A 670 -32.41 -17.83 -11.81
N SER A 671 -33.46 -18.38 -11.19
CA SER A 671 -34.56 -17.57 -10.64
C SER A 671 -34.13 -16.62 -9.51
N SER A 672 -33.01 -16.92 -8.83
CA SER A 672 -32.40 -16.03 -7.83
C SER A 672 -31.92 -14.71 -8.43
N ILE A 673 -31.58 -14.71 -9.73
CA ILE A 673 -31.23 -13.51 -10.50
C ILE A 673 -32.51 -12.97 -11.15
N SER A 674 -33.27 -12.18 -10.39
CA SER A 674 -34.43 -11.47 -10.91
C SER A 674 -34.16 -9.98 -11.10
N ALA A 675 -34.83 -9.37 -12.09
CA ALA A 675 -34.80 -7.92 -12.32
C ALA A 675 -35.36 -7.08 -11.15
N THR A 676 -35.77 -7.68 -10.04
CA THR A 676 -36.24 -6.97 -8.83
C THR A 676 -35.49 -7.41 -7.56
N ALA A 677 -34.44 -8.22 -7.70
CA ALA A 677 -33.69 -8.76 -6.58
C ALA A 677 -32.93 -7.64 -5.84
N THR A 678 -33.27 -7.43 -4.57
CA THR A 678 -32.50 -6.55 -3.66
C THR A 678 -31.44 -7.32 -2.87
N THR A 679 -31.46 -8.64 -2.97
CA THR A 679 -30.50 -9.56 -2.38
C THR A 679 -30.30 -10.73 -3.33
N VAL A 680 -29.10 -11.27 -3.38
CA VAL A 680 -28.82 -12.47 -4.17
C VAL A 680 -28.15 -13.54 -3.31
N ASP A 681 -28.58 -14.78 -3.51
CA ASP A 681 -27.95 -15.98 -2.96
C ASP A 681 -27.34 -16.73 -4.14
N ILE A 682 -26.07 -17.10 -4.00
CA ILE A 682 -25.29 -17.78 -5.03
C ILE A 682 -25.38 -19.31 -4.92
N SER A 683 -26.11 -19.85 -3.93
CA SER A 683 -26.19 -21.29 -3.68
C SER A 683 -26.85 -22.10 -4.79
N ASP A 684 -27.70 -21.47 -5.63
CA ASP A 684 -28.40 -22.09 -6.76
C ASP A 684 -27.73 -21.83 -8.12
N TRP A 685 -26.58 -21.15 -8.16
CA TRP A 685 -25.89 -20.76 -9.39
C TRP A 685 -25.15 -21.90 -10.09
N GLY A 686 -24.85 -22.97 -9.35
CA GLY A 686 -24.12 -24.13 -9.86
C GLY A 686 -22.64 -23.84 -10.14
N THR A 687 -22.01 -24.67 -10.97
CA THR A 687 -20.58 -24.57 -11.28
C THR A 687 -20.27 -23.34 -12.15
N PRO A 688 -19.32 -22.48 -11.76
CA PRO A 688 -18.93 -21.32 -12.57
C PRO A 688 -18.28 -21.73 -13.90
N SER A 689 -18.29 -20.82 -14.86
CA SER A 689 -17.58 -20.95 -16.12
C SER A 689 -16.06 -20.81 -15.93
N ALA A 690 -15.63 -19.84 -15.11
CA ALA A 690 -14.24 -19.64 -14.71
C ALA A 690 -14.14 -19.55 -13.19
N ASN A 691 -13.10 -20.13 -12.60
CA ASN A 691 -12.90 -20.12 -11.15
C ASN A 691 -11.41 -19.97 -10.80
N TYR A 692 -11.06 -18.76 -10.42
CA TYR A 692 -9.74 -18.38 -9.94
C TYR A 692 -9.74 -18.46 -8.41
N SER A 693 -9.18 -19.54 -7.88
CA SER A 693 -9.22 -19.84 -6.44
C SER A 693 -8.08 -19.18 -5.67
N SER A 694 -8.39 -18.78 -4.43
CA SER A 694 -7.40 -18.23 -3.49
C SER A 694 -6.27 -19.20 -3.12
N THR A 695 -6.39 -20.47 -3.48
CA THR A 695 -5.32 -21.48 -3.30
C THR A 695 -4.11 -21.23 -4.19
N ALA A 696 -4.31 -20.57 -5.34
CA ALA A 696 -3.26 -20.33 -6.35
C ALA A 696 -2.99 -18.83 -6.59
N CYS A 697 -3.72 -17.95 -5.91
CA CYS A 697 -3.61 -16.51 -6.01
C CYS A 697 -4.11 -15.84 -4.72
N ASN A 698 -3.37 -14.89 -4.16
CA ASN A 698 -3.84 -14.15 -2.98
C ASN A 698 -4.64 -12.90 -3.38
N PHE A 699 -5.98 -12.98 -3.35
CA PHE A 699 -6.83 -11.88 -3.81
C PHE A 699 -6.77 -10.64 -2.92
N ASN A 700 -6.41 -10.77 -1.63
CA ASN A 700 -6.17 -9.61 -0.76
C ASN A 700 -4.90 -8.83 -1.14
N GLU A 701 -3.95 -9.49 -1.82
CA GLU A 701 -2.65 -8.91 -2.17
C GLU A 701 -2.66 -8.34 -3.59
N PHE A 702 -3.27 -9.06 -4.54
CA PHE A 702 -3.17 -8.75 -5.96
C PHE A 702 -4.36 -7.95 -6.51
N PHE A 703 -5.47 -7.83 -5.76
CA PHE A 703 -6.67 -7.14 -6.20
C PHE A 703 -7.12 -6.10 -5.17
N ALA A 704 -7.10 -4.84 -5.58
CA ALA A 704 -7.65 -3.72 -4.82
C ALA A 704 -9.17 -3.61 -5.07
N PRO A 705 -9.89 -2.67 -4.43
CA PRO A 705 -11.25 -2.35 -4.86
C PRO A 705 -11.32 -2.03 -6.35
N GLN A 706 -12.33 -2.55 -7.03
CA GLN A 706 -12.41 -2.56 -8.49
C GLN A 706 -13.45 -1.55 -9.01
N GLN A 707 -13.14 -0.83 -10.09
CA GLN A 707 -14.12 -0.09 -10.88
C GLN A 707 -14.59 -0.92 -12.05
N ILE A 708 -15.85 -0.78 -12.43
CA ILE A 708 -16.40 -1.43 -13.63
C ILE A 708 -16.05 -0.58 -14.85
N VAL A 709 -15.61 -1.22 -15.93
CA VAL A 709 -15.29 -0.58 -17.21
C VAL A 709 -16.09 -1.24 -18.33
N LEU A 710 -16.63 -0.40 -19.21
CA LEU A 710 -17.22 -0.81 -20.48
C LEU A 710 -16.53 -0.03 -21.60
N ASP A 711 -16.02 -0.74 -22.60
CA ASP A 711 -15.49 -0.12 -23.80
C ASP A 711 -15.62 -0.99 -25.03
N ILE A 712 -15.48 -0.35 -26.19
CA ILE A 712 -15.37 -1.01 -27.48
C ILE A 712 -14.20 -0.40 -28.22
N THR A 713 -13.04 -1.05 -28.15
CA THR A 713 -11.90 -0.73 -29.00
C THR A 713 -11.98 -1.44 -30.36
N MET A 714 -11.09 -1.08 -31.28
CA MET A 714 -10.94 -1.75 -32.56
C MET A 714 -9.48 -1.97 -32.91
N CYS A 715 -9.20 -3.10 -33.55
CA CYS A 715 -7.86 -3.50 -33.97
C CYS A 715 -6.90 -3.62 -32.76
N GLY A 716 -5.96 -2.68 -32.60
CA GLY A 716 -5.05 -2.67 -31.47
C GLY A 716 -4.13 -3.89 -31.37
N THR A 717 -3.59 -4.09 -30.17
CA THR A 717 -2.59 -5.12 -29.86
C THR A 717 -3.12 -6.55 -29.88
N TRP A 718 -4.43 -6.75 -30.03
CA TRP A 718 -5.04 -8.08 -30.07
C TRP A 718 -5.89 -8.33 -31.33
N ALA A 719 -7.03 -7.66 -31.48
CA ALA A 719 -7.91 -7.86 -32.65
C ALA A 719 -7.23 -7.52 -33.99
N GLY A 720 -6.29 -6.57 -33.97
CA GLY A 720 -5.54 -6.08 -35.13
C GLY A 720 -4.29 -6.88 -35.48
N VAL A 721 -3.87 -7.83 -34.65
CA VAL A 721 -2.67 -8.64 -34.91
C VAL A 721 -2.85 -9.41 -36.21
N PRO A 722 -1.94 -9.27 -37.21
CA PRO A 722 -2.18 -9.78 -38.56
C PRO A 722 -2.50 -11.27 -38.64
N SER A 723 -1.81 -12.11 -37.86
CA SER A 723 -2.06 -13.56 -37.83
C SER A 723 -3.44 -13.89 -37.26
N ILE A 724 -3.88 -13.16 -36.24
CA ILE A 724 -5.19 -13.36 -35.59
C ILE A 724 -6.29 -12.85 -36.51
N TYR A 725 -6.21 -11.59 -36.93
CA TYR A 725 -7.17 -10.96 -37.84
C TYR A 725 -7.33 -11.75 -39.14
N GLY A 726 -6.23 -12.18 -39.78
CA GLY A 726 -6.27 -12.96 -41.02
C GLY A 726 -6.87 -14.35 -40.88
N SER A 727 -6.90 -14.91 -39.67
CA SER A 727 -7.52 -16.22 -39.40
C SER A 727 -9.02 -16.13 -39.07
N GLN A 728 -9.47 -14.98 -38.56
CA GLN A 728 -10.84 -14.76 -38.07
C GLN A 728 -11.67 -13.86 -39.00
N CYS A 729 -11.03 -13.14 -39.92
CA CYS A 729 -11.66 -12.15 -40.77
C CYS A 729 -11.26 -12.27 -42.24
N PRO A 730 -12.20 -12.05 -43.18
CA PRO A 730 -11.88 -12.03 -44.61
C PRO A 730 -10.89 -10.91 -44.97
N ILE A 731 -9.89 -11.21 -45.79
CA ILE A 731 -8.92 -10.22 -46.28
C ILE A 731 -9.22 -9.84 -47.73
N THR A 732 -9.42 -8.55 -47.99
CA THR A 732 -9.64 -8.00 -49.34
C THR A 732 -8.44 -7.19 -49.81
N GLY A 733 -8.04 -7.36 -51.06
CA GLY A 733 -6.98 -6.55 -51.70
C GLY A 733 -5.54 -6.98 -51.37
N ALA A 734 -5.36 -8.09 -50.64
CA ALA A 734 -4.05 -8.70 -50.36
C ALA A 734 -4.20 -10.23 -50.26
N SER A 735 -3.10 -10.96 -50.44
CA SER A 735 -3.09 -12.43 -50.29
C SER A 735 -3.05 -12.87 -48.82
N GLN A 736 -2.58 -12.02 -47.92
CA GLN A 736 -2.50 -12.25 -46.48
C GLN A 736 -2.71 -10.95 -45.72
N ALA A 737 -3.18 -11.05 -44.47
CA ALA A 737 -3.28 -9.91 -43.56
C ALA A 737 -1.89 -9.33 -43.23
N ASN A 738 -1.82 -8.02 -43.08
CA ASN A 738 -0.66 -7.26 -42.64
C ASN A 738 -1.07 -6.23 -41.57
N ALA A 739 -0.10 -5.48 -41.04
CA ALA A 739 -0.30 -4.52 -39.95
C ALA A 739 -1.38 -3.46 -40.21
N THR A 740 -1.71 -3.16 -41.47
CA THR A 740 -2.74 -2.17 -41.83
C THR A 740 -4.09 -2.78 -42.17
N SER A 741 -4.20 -4.11 -42.23
CA SER A 741 -5.39 -4.79 -42.77
C SER A 741 -6.65 -4.53 -41.95
N CYS A 742 -6.55 -4.57 -40.62
CA CYS A 742 -7.69 -4.28 -39.75
C CYS A 742 -8.16 -2.83 -39.90
N TYR A 743 -7.23 -1.87 -39.83
CA TYR A 743 -7.52 -0.44 -40.02
C TYR A 743 -8.17 -0.16 -41.38
N MET A 744 -7.56 -0.65 -42.46
CA MET A 744 -8.01 -0.38 -43.83
C MET A 744 -9.41 -0.92 -44.13
N GLN A 745 -9.80 -2.03 -43.51
CA GLN A 745 -11.08 -2.70 -43.78
C GLN A 745 -12.19 -2.28 -42.83
N ASN A 746 -11.88 -2.00 -41.55
CA ASN A 746 -12.90 -1.77 -40.53
C ASN A 746 -12.97 -0.33 -40.01
N VAL A 747 -11.88 0.44 -40.10
CA VAL A 747 -11.80 1.80 -39.53
C VAL A 747 -11.82 2.87 -40.61
N TYR A 748 -10.93 2.79 -41.59
CA TYR A 748 -10.78 3.78 -42.66
C TYR A 748 -12.04 3.96 -43.52
N ASN A 749 -12.26 5.18 -44.03
CA ASN A 749 -13.44 5.58 -44.79
C ASN A 749 -14.73 5.28 -44.00
N ASN A 750 -15.68 4.56 -44.60
CA ASN A 750 -16.92 4.16 -43.94
C ASN A 750 -16.73 2.87 -43.12
N GLY A 751 -15.54 2.26 -43.09
CA GLY A 751 -15.31 0.98 -42.42
C GLY A 751 -16.16 -0.17 -42.96
N ASN A 752 -16.15 -1.29 -42.25
CA ASN A 752 -16.95 -2.45 -42.58
C ASN A 752 -18.34 -2.30 -41.95
N GLN A 753 -19.28 -1.79 -42.74
CA GLN A 753 -20.64 -1.49 -42.28
C GLN A 753 -21.38 -2.69 -41.69
N THR A 754 -21.06 -3.92 -42.13
CA THR A 754 -21.65 -5.13 -41.53
C THR A 754 -21.13 -5.37 -40.12
N ALA A 755 -19.82 -5.21 -39.88
CA ALA A 755 -19.23 -5.36 -38.56
C ALA A 755 -19.63 -4.21 -37.63
N LEU A 756 -19.65 -2.98 -38.15
CA LEU A 756 -20.05 -1.79 -37.38
C LEU A 756 -21.54 -1.78 -37.01
N ALA A 757 -22.39 -2.50 -37.75
CA ALA A 757 -23.81 -2.66 -37.39
C ALA A 757 -24.01 -3.53 -36.13
N THR A 758 -23.04 -4.39 -35.79
CA THR A 758 -23.05 -5.27 -34.62
C THR A 758 -22.08 -4.79 -33.54
N ALA A 759 -21.51 -3.59 -33.67
CA ALA A 759 -20.54 -3.05 -32.73
C ALA A 759 -21.21 -2.23 -31.61
N TYR A 760 -22.13 -2.85 -30.85
CA TYR A 760 -22.82 -2.19 -29.74
C TYR A 760 -23.17 -3.14 -28.59
N PHE A 761 -23.14 -2.62 -27.38
CA PHE A 761 -23.77 -3.22 -26.21
C PHE A 761 -25.23 -2.81 -26.15
N GLU A 762 -26.09 -3.73 -25.74
CA GLU A 762 -27.46 -3.46 -25.31
C GLU A 762 -27.65 -4.11 -23.94
N ILE A 763 -27.55 -3.28 -22.90
CA ILE A 763 -27.47 -3.73 -21.50
C ILE A 763 -28.77 -3.33 -20.79
N ASN A 764 -29.47 -4.33 -20.24
CA ASN A 764 -30.69 -4.12 -19.46
C ASN A 764 -30.36 -3.50 -18.11
N TYR A 765 -29.37 -4.05 -17.40
CA TYR A 765 -28.85 -3.49 -16.16
C TYR A 765 -27.46 -4.04 -15.83
N ILE A 766 -26.73 -3.27 -15.02
CA ILE A 766 -25.58 -3.75 -14.25
C ILE A 766 -25.89 -3.53 -12.76
N ARG A 767 -25.72 -4.56 -11.96
CA ARG A 767 -25.93 -4.51 -10.51
C ARG A 767 -24.70 -4.96 -9.76
N ALA A 768 -24.41 -4.25 -8.69
CA ALA A 768 -23.41 -4.66 -7.73
C ALA A 768 -24.10 -4.96 -6.39
N PHE A 769 -23.78 -6.13 -5.84
CA PHE A 769 -24.16 -6.56 -4.52
C PHE A 769 -22.90 -6.70 -3.67
N ASN A 770 -23.03 -6.58 -2.36
CA ASN A 770 -21.92 -6.77 -1.43
C ASN A 770 -22.40 -7.48 -0.16
N ALA A 771 -21.56 -8.36 0.38
CA ALA A 771 -21.87 -9.14 1.58
C ALA A 771 -22.12 -8.25 2.82
N ASN A 772 -21.46 -7.10 2.88
CA ASN A 772 -21.57 -6.13 3.97
C ASN A 772 -22.50 -4.94 3.65
N GLY A 773 -23.08 -4.91 2.44
CA GLY A 773 -23.92 -3.79 2.01
C GLY A 773 -23.15 -2.47 1.88
N THR A 774 -21.86 -2.53 1.52
CA THR A 774 -20.97 -1.37 1.38
C THR A 774 -20.55 -1.12 -0.06
N ILE A 775 -20.35 0.16 -0.40
CA ILE A 775 -19.74 0.62 -1.65
C ILE A 775 -18.69 1.69 -1.34
N LEU A 776 -17.64 1.79 -2.14
CA LEU A 776 -16.58 2.77 -1.98
C LEU A 776 -16.75 3.86 -3.04
N SER A 777 -16.68 5.13 -2.64
CA SER A 777 -16.68 6.26 -3.58
C SER A 777 -15.27 6.57 -4.09
N SER A 778 -15.18 7.39 -5.14
CA SER A 778 -13.89 7.86 -5.70
C SER A 778 -12.99 8.61 -4.71
N SER A 779 -13.52 9.08 -3.57
CA SER A 779 -12.71 9.69 -2.49
C SER A 779 -12.22 8.67 -1.44
N GLY A 780 -12.39 7.37 -1.70
CA GLY A 780 -12.07 6.29 -0.77
C GLY A 780 -13.07 6.11 0.39
N ALA A 781 -14.14 6.92 0.45
CA ALA A 781 -15.11 6.84 1.54
C ALA A 781 -16.05 5.65 1.36
N THR A 782 -16.12 4.80 2.38
CA THR A 782 -17.05 3.66 2.45
C THR A 782 -18.44 4.13 2.88
N THR A 783 -19.45 3.80 2.08
CA THR A 783 -20.85 4.10 2.38
C THR A 783 -21.63 2.80 2.56
N SER A 784 -22.36 2.68 3.67
CA SER A 784 -23.34 1.60 3.85
C SER A 784 -24.64 1.98 3.15
N VAL A 785 -25.14 1.09 2.29
CA VAL A 785 -26.32 1.34 1.45
C VAL A 785 -27.46 0.44 1.88
N ASN A 786 -28.65 1.03 2.02
CA ASN A 786 -29.88 0.26 2.24
C ASN A 786 -30.36 -0.28 0.87
N PRO A 787 -30.62 -1.59 0.71
CA PRO A 787 -30.94 -2.18 -0.61
C PRO A 787 -32.15 -1.54 -1.31
N THR A 788 -33.11 -1.05 -0.53
CA THR A 788 -34.29 -0.34 -1.05
C THR A 788 -33.94 1.02 -1.67
N SER A 789 -32.96 1.74 -1.12
CA SER A 789 -32.47 3.01 -1.70
C SER A 789 -31.60 2.80 -2.95
N ALA A 790 -30.86 1.68 -3.01
CA ALA A 790 -30.10 1.31 -4.19
C ALA A 790 -31.01 1.04 -5.40
N ALA A 791 -32.14 0.36 -5.20
CA ALA A 791 -33.14 0.11 -6.23
C ALA A 791 -34.02 1.33 -6.58
N ALA A 792 -34.28 2.22 -5.60
CA ALA A 792 -35.12 3.41 -5.81
C ALA A 792 -34.45 4.48 -6.69
N SER A 793 -33.13 4.45 -6.82
CA SER A 793 -32.38 5.40 -7.66
C SER A 793 -32.62 5.18 -9.16
N GLY A 794 -33.12 4.01 -9.58
CA GLY A 794 -33.44 3.66 -10.97
C GLY A 794 -34.92 3.81 -11.38
N THR A 795 -35.82 4.24 -10.49
CA THR A 795 -37.27 4.28 -10.75
C THR A 795 -37.88 5.69 -10.66
N ALA A 796 -37.35 6.64 -11.43
CA ALA A 796 -38.05 7.90 -11.72
C ALA A 796 -38.95 7.73 -12.95
N SER A 797 -40.23 7.39 -12.72
CA SER A 797 -41.25 7.34 -13.78
C SER A 797 -41.60 8.74 -14.30
N VAL A 798 -41.54 8.91 -15.62
CA VAL A 798 -41.97 10.10 -16.36
C VAL A 798 -43.42 10.45 -16.01
N SER A 799 -43.59 11.54 -15.25
CA SER A 799 -44.89 12.21 -15.07
C SER A 799 -44.76 13.61 -15.66
N GLY A 800 -45.23 13.79 -16.90
CA GLY A 800 -45.31 15.10 -17.52
C GLY A 800 -46.25 16.01 -16.72
N SER A 801 -45.79 17.22 -16.41
CA SER A 801 -46.68 18.31 -16.00
C SER A 801 -46.06 19.64 -16.39
N SER A 802 -46.81 20.35 -17.21
CA SER A 802 -46.55 21.69 -17.75
C SER A 802 -46.22 22.69 -16.66
N ALA A 803 -45.12 23.41 -16.87
CA ALA A 803 -44.80 24.62 -16.14
C ALA A 803 -45.92 25.66 -16.34
N SER A 804 -46.56 26.05 -15.25
CA SER A 804 -47.28 27.31 -15.17
C SER A 804 -46.85 28.03 -13.90
N SER A 805 -46.39 29.25 -14.12
CA SER A 805 -45.96 30.23 -13.13
C SER A 805 -47.14 30.75 -12.32
N THR A 806 -46.99 30.83 -11.00
CA THR A 806 -47.42 31.99 -10.19
C THR A 806 -46.81 31.88 -8.79
N GLY A 807 -46.22 32.98 -8.31
CA GLY A 807 -45.61 33.07 -6.99
C GLY A 807 -46.61 33.38 -5.87
N SER A 808 -46.19 33.13 -4.64
CA SER A 808 -46.59 33.88 -3.44
C SER A 808 -45.78 33.43 -2.23
N SER A 809 -45.26 34.41 -1.52
CA SER A 809 -44.65 34.40 -0.19
C SER A 809 -45.49 33.72 0.90
N GLY A 810 -44.83 33.13 1.90
CA GLY A 810 -45.47 32.72 3.15
C GLY A 810 -44.48 32.13 4.17
N ASN A 811 -44.06 32.97 5.11
CA ASN A 811 -43.22 32.62 6.26
C ASN A 811 -44.14 32.17 7.41
N SER A 812 -43.95 30.97 7.99
CA SER A 812 -44.39 30.70 9.36
C SER A 812 -43.83 29.40 9.93
N SER A 813 -43.18 29.58 11.07
CA SER A 813 -42.91 28.61 12.13
C SER A 813 -44.19 27.96 12.65
N GLY A 814 -44.11 26.67 13.02
CA GLY A 814 -45.20 25.96 13.66
C GLY A 814 -44.80 24.58 14.12
N ALA A 815 -44.44 24.47 15.41
CA ALA A 815 -44.37 23.22 16.14
C ALA A 815 -45.76 22.56 16.20
N GLY A 816 -45.84 21.25 15.99
CA GLY A 816 -47.07 20.48 16.10
C GLY A 816 -46.76 19.00 16.29
N ALA A 817 -46.80 18.55 17.54
CA ALA A 817 -46.73 17.16 17.95
C ALA A 817 -48.07 16.44 17.73
N MET A 818 -48.05 15.19 17.25
CA MET A 818 -49.03 14.10 17.44
C MET A 818 -48.52 12.89 16.61
N VAL A 819 -48.63 11.61 16.94
CA VAL A 819 -49.16 10.79 18.03
C VAL A 819 -48.45 9.44 17.84
N MET A 820 -47.77 8.93 18.86
CA MET A 820 -47.14 7.60 18.82
C MET A 820 -48.16 6.53 19.24
N SER A 821 -48.64 5.74 18.28
CA SER A 821 -49.26 4.44 18.57
C SER A 821 -48.17 3.37 18.60
N GLY A 822 -47.96 2.76 19.76
CA GLY A 822 -46.92 1.76 19.97
C GLY A 822 -47.21 0.43 19.29
N ALA A 823 -46.25 -0.04 18.49
CA ALA A 823 -45.99 -1.46 18.21
C ALA A 823 -44.65 -1.60 17.45
N ALA A 824 -43.50 -1.39 18.12
CA ALA A 824 -42.18 -1.82 17.64
C ALA A 824 -41.12 -1.64 18.75
N LYS A 825 -41.15 -2.52 19.76
CA LYS A 825 -40.02 -2.69 20.70
C LYS A 825 -39.46 -4.10 20.53
N ALA A 826 -38.79 -4.29 19.41
CA ALA A 826 -37.79 -5.34 19.14
C ALA A 826 -37.32 -5.05 17.72
N TRP A 827 -36.11 -4.46 17.56
CA TRP A 827 -35.36 -4.16 16.31
C TRP A 827 -34.66 -2.79 16.38
N ALA A 828 -33.99 -2.46 17.50
CA ALA A 828 -33.23 -1.20 17.63
C ALA A 828 -31.90 -1.39 18.38
N LEU A 829 -31.27 -2.57 18.28
CA LEU A 829 -29.99 -2.86 18.95
C LEU A 829 -28.90 -3.42 18.02
N ALA A 830 -29.10 -3.43 16.70
CA ALA A 830 -28.13 -4.03 15.75
C ALA A 830 -27.54 -3.05 14.72
N THR A 831 -27.96 -1.78 14.67
CA THR A 831 -27.63 -0.86 13.56
C THR A 831 -26.65 0.27 13.92
N GLY A 832 -25.83 0.11 14.97
CA GLY A 832 -24.97 1.19 15.47
C GLY A 832 -23.45 1.00 15.36
N VAL A 833 -22.95 -0.14 14.87
CA VAL A 833 -21.52 -0.51 15.07
C VAL A 833 -20.68 -0.51 13.77
N GLY A 834 -21.31 -0.55 12.59
CA GLY A 834 -20.59 -0.64 11.30
C GLY A 834 -20.09 0.68 10.71
N ALA A 835 -20.62 1.83 11.11
CA ALA A 835 -20.32 3.13 10.47
C ALA A 835 -19.19 3.94 11.14
N LEU A 836 -18.48 3.37 12.13
CA LEU A 836 -17.46 4.07 12.92
C LEU A 836 -16.00 3.70 12.57
N PHE A 837 -15.77 2.77 11.66
CA PHE A 837 -14.43 2.22 11.41
C PHE A 837 -13.69 2.77 10.18
N ALA A 838 -14.33 3.58 9.33
CA ALA A 838 -13.70 4.13 8.12
C ALA A 838 -13.01 5.50 8.32
N TRP A 839 -13.04 6.09 9.52
CA TRP A 839 -12.55 7.46 9.74
C TRP A 839 -11.38 7.60 10.72
N THR A 840 -10.81 6.49 11.18
CA THR A 840 -9.85 6.54 12.29
C THR A 840 -8.52 5.86 12.05
N LEU A 841 -8.28 5.36 10.83
CA LEU A 841 -7.04 4.67 10.45
C LEU A 841 -6.58 4.98 9.01
N MET A 842 -7.04 6.09 8.42
CA MET A 842 -6.38 6.73 7.27
C MET A 842 -5.53 7.89 7.78
#